data_AF-R7N082-F1
#
_entry.id   AF-R7N082-F1
#
_cell.length_a   1.000
_cell.length_b   1.000
_cell.length_c   1.000
_cell.angle_alpha   90.00
_cell.angle_beta   90.00
_cell.angle_gamma   90.00
#
_symmetry.space_group_name_H-M   'P 1'
#
loop_
_entity.id
_entity.type
_entity.pdbx_description
1 polymer ?
#
loop_
_entity_poly.entity_id
_entity_poly.type
_entity_poly.pdbx_seq_one_letter_code
_entity_poly.pdbx_strand_id
1 'polypeptide(L)'
;MLHKKNIFVSVLGLVLGICTACGASKQTEITNLKTNYIRNPIGVDDESILFSWQMNSEEQGKSQSAYRIAVYECDQGNREQDDAIASEICVWDSGKVEGSLSVAVPYEGEQLKPQTGYEWSVDVWDEEGSRCVSAETGYFETGLMGEFPEEAHWISVGDSDRNISTVQEKTTYFIQYTMEIRDTSACFVFGAESGRYGSMTLCELQNQGEDTLFTVKDMSELNSNVEFPSASLETAEDGIYQVDLQVLDHQMKVAVNGCEVGTFTIHGASLGAIGYYKSRGTQYAWLDDIVVTDEEGNVCYEENFEQEDTIFAPYHIVIEDGRCKVGSGLMLSGAMEDPAPVFCREFNLENKEIDHARLYLTALGNFEVSMDGQAVSEDFLDPGKLAYNQYLSYVTYDVTDKLVGTEFSDDSHVWTMTLFHGWYDRGVGYPEIYSPWGDTNALRGVLVITYSDGTKQVIGTDEEFMVTLDGPIRENDVYQGEFYDAPRELYQTNGSWTDTAEREDLIDTAGRGSAIVQPEEDEKETAWSQAAVDQVDSRYYDLPYVGKYNDPITCIQELRPISVSEPVSGTYVYDFGQNFAGVCRITMNAKAGDLVTLRYGEALNSDTLRNKDDVVGTIWTENLLTADATDYYLAIDGGQTYQPVSVYHGFRYLQITGLEEAPSLDQVTGMVLSSALDLSGEFECSDEAVNQYWSNTVWSQKSNFLDNPTDCAQRDECHGWAGDAQIFSGMACYNSNSDLFYRKYLKELCSLQSDDGAFPDMAPRNFGTGWDGRGGAGGNNCWGDAAVVIAWNLYTQYGDVAVLQEYYDALCKWIDYLEVHSENGLRTEENGYGDHFSVESTPKGLTDTAWSAHSADLISKISTVLGKTDEAIHYQQVFEQFRDAWLREYVSEDGVIECYSQTAYALGLAFDLFPETMRQMAAECLLNNVTFNQYEFHAGYAGLGYVLPALSEAGYSDAAYEMLCNTGERSLLYPVIQGATTTPEYLSAYQEMNGELVLDGSLNHYAYGAPAQWLYTNVLGIRSDKENPGFKHFSIRPEVTDRWSYAKGAYESMYGRIEVSWEHEEDGYSYHIRIPANTTATVELPGMESMELGSGEYDFISE
;
A
#
# COMPACT_ATOMS: atom_id res chain seq x y z
N MET A 1 -38.06 59.62 -19.13
CA MET A 1 -38.57 60.54 -18.08
C MET A 1 -37.46 60.68 -17.06
N LEU A 2 -36.72 61.78 -17.14
CA LEU A 2 -36.78 62.90 -16.18
C LEU A 2 -36.14 62.49 -14.84
N HIS A 3 -34.85 62.80 -14.66
CA HIS A 3 -34.35 64.03 -14.01
C HIS A 3 -34.26 63.83 -12.48
N LYS A 4 -33.15 64.10 -11.76
CA LYS A 4 -32.15 65.19 -11.85
C LYS A 4 -31.04 64.87 -10.81
N LYS A 5 -29.73 65.00 -11.13
CA LYS A 5 -28.83 66.19 -10.94
C LYS A 5 -28.57 66.55 -9.46
N ASN A 6 -27.40 67.00 -8.97
CA ASN A 6 -26.07 67.35 -9.51
C ASN A 6 -25.20 67.92 -8.34
N ILE A 7 -23.87 67.71 -8.38
CA ILE A 7 -22.77 68.74 -8.31
C ILE A 7 -22.41 69.50 -6.99
N PHE A 8 -21.12 69.29 -6.62
CA PHE A 8 -20.07 70.16 -6.03
C PHE A 8 -20.11 70.59 -4.54
N VAL A 9 -18.96 70.46 -3.87
CA VAL A 9 -17.95 71.54 -3.64
C VAL A 9 -16.70 70.96 -2.94
N SER A 10 -15.53 71.34 -3.44
CA SER A 10 -14.21 71.15 -2.84
C SER A 10 -14.04 71.99 -1.56
N VAL A 11 -13.55 71.42 -0.46
CA VAL A 11 -12.89 72.19 0.60
C VAL A 11 -11.62 71.48 1.04
N LEU A 12 -10.52 72.18 0.80
CA LEU A 12 -9.17 71.97 1.31
C LEU A 12 -9.19 72.00 2.84
N GLY A 13 -8.72 70.95 3.50
CA GLY A 13 -8.59 70.87 4.95
C GLY A 13 -7.30 70.15 5.34
N LEU A 14 -6.21 70.91 5.37
CA LEU A 14 -4.94 70.50 5.95
C LEU A 14 -5.15 70.32 7.47
N VAL A 15 -5.12 69.08 7.96
CA VAL A 15 -4.90 68.79 9.39
C VAL A 15 -3.85 67.70 9.48
N LEU A 16 -2.68 68.08 10.00
CA LEU A 16 -1.67 67.15 10.49
C LEU A 16 -2.32 66.22 11.51
N GLY A 17 -2.55 64.97 11.12
CA GLY A 17 -2.65 63.84 12.03
C GLY A 17 -1.38 63.03 11.86
N ILE A 18 -0.51 63.07 12.86
CA ILE A 18 0.60 62.13 13.00
C ILE A 18 -0.06 60.76 13.22
N CYS A 19 -0.29 60.00 12.14
CA CYS A 19 -0.46 58.57 12.25
C CYS A 19 0.95 58.03 12.51
N THR A 20 1.26 57.79 13.79
CA THR A 20 2.18 56.73 14.15
C THR A 20 1.66 55.46 13.49
N ALA A 21 2.23 55.12 12.34
CA ALA A 21 2.27 53.74 11.91
C ALA A 21 3.02 52.98 13.01
N CYS A 22 2.28 52.40 13.94
CA CYS A 22 2.78 51.22 14.64
C CYS A 22 2.94 50.18 13.54
N GLY A 23 4.19 49.99 13.08
CA GLY A 23 4.52 48.75 12.39
C GLY A 23 4.18 47.62 13.34
N ALA A 24 3.29 46.73 12.92
CA ALA A 24 3.29 45.40 13.49
C ALA A 24 4.70 44.85 13.22
N SER A 25 5.42 44.44 14.28
CA SER A 25 6.68 43.74 14.06
C SER A 25 6.36 42.46 13.29
N LYS A 26 7.10 42.22 12.21
CA LYS A 26 7.12 40.93 11.51
C LYS A 26 7.66 39.91 12.52
N GLN A 27 6.78 39.26 13.25
CA GLN A 27 7.16 38.43 14.38
C GLN A 27 7.43 37.02 13.89
N THR A 28 8.61 36.48 14.24
CA THR A 28 8.92 35.07 14.03
C THR A 28 7.99 34.21 14.89
N GLU A 29 7.40 33.18 14.32
CA GLU A 29 6.48 32.25 14.98
C GLU A 29 7.07 30.85 15.03
N ILE A 30 6.80 30.11 16.11
CA ILE A 30 7.16 28.69 16.23
C ILE A 30 5.90 27.87 16.03
N THR A 31 5.94 26.99 15.03
CA THR A 31 4.78 26.25 14.52
C THR A 31 5.13 24.78 14.31
N ASN A 32 4.11 23.98 13.98
CA ASN A 32 4.28 22.58 13.57
C ASN A 32 5.08 21.74 14.59
N LEU A 33 4.68 21.81 15.86
CA LEU A 33 5.24 21.00 16.93
C LEU A 33 4.85 19.54 16.67
N LYS A 34 5.88 18.68 16.53
CA LYS A 34 5.73 17.26 16.26
C LYS A 34 6.49 16.43 17.27
N THR A 35 5.88 15.32 17.69
CA THR A 35 6.51 14.26 18.47
C THR A 35 6.63 13.04 17.59
N ASN A 36 7.84 12.48 17.45
CA ASN A 36 8.14 11.38 16.53
C ASN A 36 7.57 11.64 15.12
N TYR A 37 7.76 12.87 14.61
CA TYR A 37 7.31 13.31 13.27
C TYR A 37 5.78 13.43 13.07
N ILE A 38 4.98 13.11 14.09
CA ILE A 38 3.51 13.20 14.10
C ILE A 38 3.07 14.37 14.97
N ARG A 39 1.97 15.04 14.57
CA ARG A 39 1.33 16.06 15.40
C ARG A 39 0.44 15.38 16.44
N ASN A 40 0.70 15.62 17.72
CA ASN A 40 -0.13 15.17 18.83
C ASN A 40 -0.45 13.65 18.84
N PRO A 41 0.55 12.75 18.64
CA PRO A 41 0.29 11.32 18.54
C PRO A 41 -0.24 10.71 19.85
N ILE A 42 -1.06 9.66 19.74
CA ILE A 42 -1.50 8.84 20.85
C ILE A 42 -1.03 7.39 20.67
N GLY A 43 -0.78 6.67 21.76
CA GLY A 43 -0.31 5.28 21.69
C GLY A 43 1.18 5.13 21.36
N VAL A 44 2.01 6.13 21.70
CA VAL A 44 3.45 6.11 21.42
C VAL A 44 4.16 5.15 22.38
N ASP A 45 4.72 4.07 21.85
CA ASP A 45 5.51 3.10 22.63
C ASP A 45 7.02 3.30 22.51
N ASP A 46 7.47 4.22 21.66
CA ASP A 46 8.88 4.52 21.49
C ASP A 46 9.49 5.09 22.76
N GLU A 47 10.54 4.44 23.27
CA GLU A 47 11.31 4.93 24.42
C GLU A 47 12.15 6.17 24.06
N SER A 48 12.42 6.38 22.77
CA SER A 48 13.26 7.47 22.23
C SER A 48 12.41 8.61 21.65
N ILE A 49 11.60 9.26 22.50
CA ILE A 49 10.77 10.40 22.07
C ILE A 49 11.62 11.51 21.42
N LEU A 50 11.20 11.95 20.23
CA LEU A 50 11.84 13.00 19.43
C LEU A 50 10.91 14.20 19.26
N PHE A 51 11.40 15.41 19.53
CA PHE A 51 10.67 16.66 19.31
C PHE A 51 11.20 17.42 18.09
N SER A 52 10.27 17.93 17.28
CA SER A 52 10.58 18.81 16.14
C SER A 52 9.66 20.02 16.10
N TRP A 53 10.16 21.15 15.64
CA TRP A 53 9.41 22.38 15.45
C TRP A 53 9.95 23.19 14.28
N GLN A 54 9.07 23.96 13.66
CA GLN A 54 9.41 24.88 12.57
C GLN A 54 9.44 26.31 13.07
N MET A 55 10.25 27.12 12.40
CA MET A 55 10.32 28.56 12.62
C MET A 55 9.84 29.25 11.35
N ASN A 56 8.80 30.08 11.47
CA ASN A 56 8.25 30.84 10.36
C ASN A 56 8.56 32.33 10.52
N SER A 57 9.09 32.98 9.48
CA SER A 57 9.41 34.40 9.52
C SER A 57 9.38 35.02 8.12
N GLU A 58 8.94 36.28 8.04
CA GLU A 58 9.02 37.09 6.81
C GLU A 58 10.35 37.87 6.69
N GLU A 59 11.26 37.72 7.65
CA GLU A 59 12.56 38.38 7.65
C GLU A 59 13.65 37.46 7.10
N GLN A 60 14.56 38.01 6.30
CA GLN A 60 15.69 37.27 5.75
C GLN A 60 16.75 36.97 6.81
N GLY A 61 17.36 35.79 6.73
CA GLY A 61 18.49 35.38 7.57
C GLY A 61 18.13 35.00 9.01
N LYS A 62 16.84 34.79 9.30
CA LYS A 62 16.37 34.36 10.62
C LYS A 62 16.80 32.95 10.94
N SER A 63 17.41 32.78 12.11
CA SER A 63 17.92 31.49 12.59
C SER A 63 17.79 31.31 14.09
N GLN A 64 17.72 30.07 14.55
CA GLN A 64 17.72 29.75 15.97
C GLN A 64 19.16 29.72 16.51
N SER A 65 19.39 30.40 17.63
CA SER A 65 20.65 30.33 18.39
C SER A 65 20.57 29.40 19.60
N ALA A 66 19.38 29.23 20.18
CA ALA A 66 19.15 28.35 21.33
C ALA A 66 17.67 27.96 21.45
N TYR A 67 17.39 26.91 22.22
CA TYR A 67 16.03 26.49 22.54
C TYR A 67 15.88 26.07 24.01
N ARG A 68 14.64 25.89 24.48
CA ARG A 68 14.28 25.21 25.73
C ARG A 68 12.99 24.45 25.53
N ILE A 69 13.01 23.15 25.79
CA ILE A 69 11.82 22.29 25.81
C ILE A 69 11.41 22.09 27.27
N ALA A 70 10.12 22.19 27.55
CA ALA A 70 9.55 21.81 28.82
C ALA A 70 8.39 20.84 28.59
N VAL A 71 8.42 19.70 29.27
CA VAL A 71 7.43 18.62 29.18
C VAL A 71 6.78 18.43 30.54
N TYR A 72 5.46 18.36 30.51
CA TYR A 72 4.60 18.23 31.67
C TYR A 72 3.73 16.99 31.50
N GLU A 73 3.61 16.20 32.55
CA GLU A 73 2.50 15.23 32.64
C GLU A 73 1.19 16.02 32.57
N CYS A 74 0.12 15.52 31.96
CA CYS A 74 -1.17 16.20 31.95
C CYS A 74 -2.31 15.22 32.24
N ASP A 75 -3.28 15.68 33.05
CA ASP A 75 -4.56 15.00 33.22
C ASP A 75 -5.45 15.41 32.04
N GLN A 76 -6.04 14.43 31.35
CA GLN A 76 -6.48 14.55 29.95
C GLN A 76 -7.86 15.22 29.74
N GLY A 77 -8.37 15.96 30.73
CA GLY A 77 -9.73 16.49 30.73
C GLY A 77 -9.99 17.67 29.76
N ASN A 78 -10.71 17.39 28.68
CA ASN A 78 -11.53 18.27 27.83
C ASN A 78 -10.83 19.47 27.12
N ARG A 79 -10.37 19.23 25.89
CA ARG A 79 -9.58 20.15 25.03
C ARG A 79 -10.36 21.30 24.38
N GLU A 80 -11.67 21.46 24.62
CA GLU A 80 -12.47 22.53 24.00
C GLU A 80 -12.49 23.87 24.77
N GLN A 81 -11.74 24.01 25.87
CA GLN A 81 -11.63 25.29 26.58
C GLN A 81 -10.17 25.74 26.73
N ASP A 82 -9.92 26.97 26.26
CA ASP A 82 -8.69 27.79 26.35
C ASP A 82 -8.07 27.95 27.77
N ASP A 83 -8.49 27.17 28.77
CA ASP A 83 -8.05 27.24 30.16
C ASP A 83 -7.54 25.86 30.64
N ALA A 84 -6.56 25.27 29.95
CA ALA A 84 -5.84 24.10 30.45
C ALA A 84 -5.02 24.48 31.71
N ILE A 85 -5.38 23.93 32.86
CA ILE A 85 -4.48 23.92 34.02
C ILE A 85 -3.42 22.87 33.71
N ALA A 86 -2.28 23.28 33.16
CA ALA A 86 -1.09 22.45 33.07
C ALA A 86 -0.87 21.72 34.41
N SER A 87 -0.65 20.41 34.40
CA SER A 87 -0.31 19.73 35.65
C SER A 87 0.98 20.37 36.22
N GLU A 88 1.09 20.42 37.55
CA GLU A 88 2.29 20.97 38.20
C GLU A 88 3.53 20.06 38.04
N ILE A 89 3.39 18.87 37.43
CA ILE A 89 4.47 17.88 37.33
C ILE A 89 5.25 18.07 36.03
N CYS A 90 6.30 18.89 36.11
CA CYS A 90 7.32 19.00 35.08
C CYS A 90 8.18 17.73 35.10
N VAL A 91 8.06 16.88 34.07
CA VAL A 91 8.84 15.64 33.92
C VAL A 91 10.17 15.87 33.21
N TRP A 92 10.26 16.96 32.43
CA TRP A 92 11.51 17.40 31.82
C TRP A 92 11.54 18.90 31.57
N ASP A 93 12.70 19.50 31.76
CA ASP A 93 13.03 20.86 31.34
C ASP A 93 14.48 20.84 30.86
N SER A 94 14.69 21.03 29.56
CA SER A 94 16.03 21.02 28.97
C SER A 94 16.91 22.17 29.49
N GLY A 95 16.30 23.18 30.12
CA GLY A 95 16.91 24.49 30.29
C GLY A 95 17.19 25.14 28.93
N LYS A 96 17.90 26.28 28.95
CA LYS A 96 18.36 26.91 27.71
C LYS A 96 19.52 26.10 27.13
N VAL A 97 19.29 25.43 26.01
CA VAL A 97 20.29 24.69 25.24
C VAL A 97 20.76 25.56 24.08
N GLU A 98 22.06 25.86 24.04
CA GLU A 98 22.66 26.61 22.92
C GLU A 98 22.79 25.68 21.70
N GLY A 99 22.26 26.10 20.56
CA GLY A 99 22.23 25.30 19.34
C GLY A 99 21.06 25.65 18.42
N SER A 100 21.23 25.33 17.15
CA SER A 100 20.26 25.63 16.08
C SER A 100 19.41 24.42 15.68
N LEU A 101 19.61 23.25 16.30
CA LEU A 101 18.83 22.05 16.00
C LEU A 101 17.37 22.25 16.43
N SER A 102 16.43 21.91 15.54
CA SER A 102 14.98 21.99 15.78
C SER A 102 14.22 20.79 15.21
N VAL A 103 14.95 19.75 14.82
CA VAL A 103 14.42 18.51 14.23
C VAL A 103 15.05 17.36 14.99
N ALA A 104 14.25 16.34 15.31
CA ALA A 104 14.69 15.12 15.99
C ALA A 104 15.42 15.38 17.33
N VAL A 105 14.97 16.35 18.13
CA VAL A 105 15.58 16.65 19.43
C VAL A 105 15.11 15.63 20.46
N PRO A 106 16.00 14.79 21.02
CA PRO A 106 15.59 13.70 21.90
C PRO A 106 15.11 14.20 23.26
N TYR A 107 14.12 13.50 23.80
CA TYR A 107 13.69 13.63 25.19
C TYR A 107 14.76 13.05 26.14
N GLU A 108 15.22 13.85 27.10
CA GLU A 108 16.23 13.44 28.10
C GLU A 108 15.68 13.53 29.54
N GLY A 109 14.37 13.41 29.69
CA GLY A 109 13.68 13.56 30.97
C GLY A 109 13.58 12.28 31.79
N GLU A 110 12.66 12.30 32.76
CA GLU A 110 12.30 11.11 33.54
C GLU A 110 11.64 10.04 32.66
N GLN A 111 11.78 8.77 33.04
CA GLN A 111 11.13 7.66 32.32
C GLN A 111 9.62 7.91 32.21
N LEU A 112 9.12 7.84 30.98
CA LEU A 112 7.69 8.02 30.69
C LEU A 112 6.91 6.81 31.22
N LYS A 113 5.75 7.09 31.79
CA LYS A 113 4.78 6.09 32.26
C LYS A 113 3.91 5.63 31.09
N PRO A 114 3.46 4.36 31.05
CA PRO A 114 2.45 3.89 30.10
C PRO A 114 1.12 4.65 30.26
N GLN A 115 0.34 4.72 29.18
CA GLN A 115 -1.04 5.24 29.18
C GLN A 115 -1.15 6.62 29.85
N THR A 116 -0.21 7.51 29.51
CA THR A 116 -0.07 8.82 30.16
C THR A 116 0.09 9.91 29.10
N GLY A 117 -0.68 10.99 29.24
CA GLY A 117 -0.60 12.16 28.37
C GLY A 117 0.50 13.12 28.80
N TYR A 118 1.20 13.70 27.84
CA TYR A 118 2.24 14.70 28.06
C TYR A 118 2.02 15.91 27.16
N GLU A 119 2.08 17.09 27.74
CA GLU A 119 2.14 18.34 27.00
C GLU A 119 3.56 18.89 27.01
N TRP A 120 3.97 19.48 25.89
CA TRP A 120 5.28 20.10 25.78
C TRP A 120 5.22 21.45 25.07
N SER A 121 6.14 22.32 25.43
CA SER A 121 6.31 23.64 24.81
C SER A 121 7.76 23.87 24.46
N VAL A 122 8.00 24.78 23.52
CA VAL A 122 9.34 25.17 23.13
C VAL A 122 9.51 26.69 23.16
N ASP A 123 10.56 27.13 23.86
CA ASP A 123 11.10 28.48 23.75
C ASP A 123 12.25 28.46 22.73
N VAL A 124 12.29 29.43 21.82
CA VAL A 124 13.35 29.59 20.83
C VAL A 124 13.98 30.97 21.00
N TRP A 125 15.31 31.06 20.95
CA TRP A 125 16.03 32.33 20.85
C TRP A 125 16.57 32.49 19.44
N ASP A 126 16.30 33.63 18.81
CA ASP A 126 16.83 33.95 17.49
C ASP A 126 18.31 34.39 17.53
N GLU A 127 18.89 34.72 16.38
CA GLU A 127 20.27 35.19 16.25
C GLU A 127 20.56 36.51 16.98
N GLU A 128 19.52 37.30 17.27
CA GLU A 128 19.62 38.56 18.03
C GLU A 128 19.45 38.35 19.54
N GLY A 129 19.14 37.12 19.97
CA GLY A 129 18.86 36.75 21.35
C GLY A 129 17.44 37.11 21.79
N SER A 130 16.53 37.40 20.86
CA SER A 130 15.11 37.59 21.12
C SER A 130 14.45 36.24 21.36
N ARG A 131 13.70 36.13 22.46
CA ARG A 131 12.95 34.92 22.80
C ARG A 131 11.60 34.92 22.10
N CYS A 132 11.32 33.89 21.31
CA CYS A 132 10.00 33.51 20.83
C CYS A 132 9.53 32.27 21.60
N VAL A 133 8.24 32.20 21.91
CA VAL A 133 7.63 31.06 22.60
C VAL A 133 6.62 30.46 21.63
N SER A 134 6.53 29.13 21.57
CA SER A 134 5.47 28.48 20.80
C SER A 134 4.10 28.96 21.25
N ALA A 135 3.25 29.33 20.28
CA ALA A 135 1.90 29.81 20.58
C ALA A 135 0.99 28.67 21.05
N GLU A 136 1.24 27.47 20.54
CA GLU A 136 0.60 26.22 20.93
C GLU A 136 1.58 25.33 21.71
N THR A 137 1.04 24.41 22.51
CA THR A 137 1.77 23.26 23.05
C THR A 137 1.65 22.08 22.08
N GLY A 138 2.69 21.26 22.03
CA GLY A 138 2.60 19.92 21.45
C GLY A 138 2.09 18.94 22.51
N TYR A 139 1.52 17.83 22.06
CA TYR A 139 1.07 16.75 22.92
C TYR A 139 1.66 15.42 22.45
N PHE A 140 1.76 14.44 23.34
CA PHE A 140 1.78 13.03 22.97
C PHE A 140 1.25 12.18 24.11
N GLU A 141 0.76 10.99 23.80
CA GLU A 141 0.31 10.01 24.79
C GLU A 141 1.04 8.69 24.59
N THR A 142 1.58 8.14 25.67
CA THR A 142 2.21 6.82 25.64
C THR A 142 1.17 5.71 25.56
N GLY A 143 1.49 4.63 24.87
CA GLY A 143 0.64 3.45 24.76
C GLY A 143 0.76 2.51 25.98
N LEU A 144 0.55 1.22 25.73
CA LEU A 144 0.74 0.13 26.69
C LEU A 144 2.22 -0.09 27.04
N MET A 145 3.16 0.36 26.19
CA MET A 145 4.61 0.15 26.35
C MET A 145 4.99 -1.33 26.51
N GLY A 146 4.40 -2.18 25.66
CA GLY A 146 4.83 -3.57 25.48
C GLY A 146 4.00 -4.66 26.15
N GLU A 147 3.10 -4.33 27.09
CA GLU A 147 2.31 -5.35 27.81
C GLU A 147 0.82 -5.01 27.84
N PHE A 148 0.01 -5.93 27.31
CA PHE A 148 -1.43 -5.93 27.51
C PHE A 148 -1.79 -6.23 28.98
N PRO A 149 -2.82 -5.57 29.56
CA PRO A 149 -3.36 -5.91 30.87
C PRO A 149 -3.81 -7.37 30.97
N GLU A 150 -3.91 -7.89 32.20
CA GLU A 150 -4.28 -9.29 32.44
C GLU A 150 -5.70 -9.62 31.97
N GLU A 151 -6.57 -8.61 31.85
CA GLU A 151 -7.93 -8.71 31.34
C GLU A 151 -8.00 -8.93 29.82
N ALA A 152 -6.93 -8.65 29.08
CA ALA A 152 -6.91 -8.72 27.62
C ALA A 152 -6.42 -10.10 27.14
N HIS A 153 -7.36 -11.00 26.89
CA HIS A 153 -7.12 -12.33 26.35
C HIS A 153 -7.27 -12.36 24.83
N TRP A 154 -6.65 -13.35 24.19
CA TRP A 154 -6.96 -13.61 22.78
C TRP A 154 -8.35 -14.24 22.69
N ILE A 155 -9.22 -13.68 21.84
CA ILE A 155 -10.54 -14.25 21.56
C ILE A 155 -10.65 -14.68 20.09
N SER A 156 -11.24 -15.85 19.85
CA SER A 156 -11.43 -16.43 18.51
C SER A 156 -12.78 -17.15 18.41
N VAL A 157 -13.09 -17.64 17.21
CA VAL A 157 -14.18 -18.61 16.99
C VAL A 157 -13.73 -19.98 17.54
N GLY A 158 -14.60 -20.68 18.28
CA GLY A 158 -14.27 -21.98 18.86
C GLY A 158 -14.23 -23.12 17.83
N ASP A 159 -13.37 -24.11 18.06
CA ASP A 159 -13.20 -25.30 17.19
C ASP A 159 -14.51 -26.05 16.89
N SER A 160 -15.47 -26.06 17.82
CA SER A 160 -16.77 -26.73 17.62
C SER A 160 -17.66 -26.04 16.60
N ASP A 161 -17.39 -24.77 16.33
CA ASP A 161 -18.21 -23.92 15.46
C ASP A 161 -17.63 -23.88 14.04
N ARG A 162 -16.38 -24.35 13.86
CA ARG A 162 -15.77 -24.63 12.55
C ARG A 162 -16.35 -25.94 12.01
N ASN A 163 -17.33 -25.86 11.11
CA ASN A 163 -17.95 -27.02 10.46
C ASN A 163 -16.99 -27.72 9.47
N ILE A 164 -15.96 -28.42 9.97
CA ILE A 164 -15.01 -29.16 9.12
C ILE A 164 -15.72 -30.35 8.47
N SER A 165 -16.21 -30.15 7.24
CA SER A 165 -16.68 -31.22 6.37
C SER A 165 -15.51 -32.15 6.03
N THR A 166 -15.63 -33.42 6.41
CA THR A 166 -14.62 -34.45 6.13
C THR A 166 -14.53 -34.72 4.63
N VAL A 167 -13.36 -34.44 4.04
CA VAL A 167 -12.96 -34.83 2.68
C VAL A 167 -13.26 -36.33 2.48
N GLN A 168 -13.98 -36.66 1.41
CA GLN A 168 -14.12 -38.04 1.00
C GLN A 168 -12.83 -38.48 0.32
N GLU A 169 -11.98 -39.25 1.02
CA GLU A 169 -10.76 -39.92 0.49
C GLU A 169 -11.11 -41.03 -0.52
N LYS A 170 -11.87 -40.71 -1.58
CA LYS A 170 -12.19 -41.63 -2.67
C LYS A 170 -11.29 -41.30 -3.85
N THR A 171 -10.51 -42.27 -4.33
CA THR A 171 -9.66 -42.13 -5.53
C THR A 171 -10.23 -42.85 -6.75
N THR A 172 -11.36 -43.54 -6.59
CA THR A 172 -12.10 -44.17 -7.69
C THR A 172 -13.58 -43.81 -7.60
N TYR A 173 -14.09 -43.14 -8.62
CA TYR A 173 -15.46 -42.64 -8.70
C TYR A 173 -15.84 -42.30 -10.15
N PHE A 174 -17.12 -42.02 -10.34
CA PHE A 174 -17.73 -41.67 -11.62
C PHE A 174 -18.47 -40.36 -11.46
N ILE A 175 -18.31 -39.45 -12.42
CA ILE A 175 -18.97 -38.14 -12.47
C ILE A 175 -19.77 -38.08 -13.76
N GLN A 176 -21.03 -37.65 -13.67
CA GLN A 176 -21.87 -37.30 -14.79
C GLN A 176 -22.37 -35.87 -14.57
N TYR A 177 -22.35 -35.04 -15.61
CA TYR A 177 -22.95 -33.70 -15.58
C TYR A 177 -23.33 -33.26 -16.99
N THR A 178 -24.24 -32.28 -17.05
CA THR A 178 -24.59 -31.56 -18.26
C THR A 178 -24.02 -30.14 -18.18
N MET A 179 -23.34 -29.71 -19.24
CA MET A 179 -22.84 -28.33 -19.35
C MET A 179 -23.28 -27.72 -20.68
N GLU A 180 -23.91 -26.54 -20.62
CA GLU A 180 -24.18 -25.71 -21.80
C GLU A 180 -23.10 -24.63 -21.90
N ILE A 181 -22.36 -24.62 -23.01
CA ILE A 181 -21.45 -23.53 -23.37
C ILE A 181 -21.83 -22.99 -24.75
N ARG A 182 -21.91 -21.66 -24.85
CA ARG A 182 -22.16 -20.96 -26.12
C ARG A 182 -20.86 -20.34 -26.62
N ASP A 183 -20.68 -19.03 -26.45
CA ASP A 183 -19.50 -18.29 -26.88
C ASP A 183 -18.49 -18.11 -25.74
N THR A 184 -18.30 -19.16 -24.93
CA THR A 184 -17.44 -19.11 -23.75
C THR A 184 -16.76 -20.45 -23.47
N SER A 185 -15.88 -20.49 -22.47
CA SER A 185 -15.41 -21.73 -21.85
C SER A 185 -15.86 -21.80 -20.40
N ALA A 186 -16.07 -23.03 -19.93
CA ALA A 186 -16.34 -23.31 -18.53
C ALA A 186 -15.77 -24.68 -18.18
N CYS A 187 -15.40 -24.84 -16.92
CA CYS A 187 -14.82 -26.04 -16.38
C CYS A 187 -15.77 -26.66 -15.37
N PHE A 188 -15.96 -27.97 -15.42
CA PHE A 188 -16.35 -28.72 -14.23
C PHE A 188 -15.10 -28.98 -13.39
N VAL A 189 -15.21 -28.84 -12.07
CA VAL A 189 -14.08 -28.90 -11.14
C VAL A 189 -14.30 -29.99 -10.12
N PHE A 190 -13.24 -30.72 -9.76
CA PHE A 190 -13.28 -31.67 -8.65
C PHE A 190 -11.89 -31.86 -8.00
N GLY A 191 -11.88 -32.41 -6.79
CA GLY A 191 -10.66 -32.78 -6.07
C GLY A 191 -10.10 -31.72 -5.12
N ALA A 192 -10.84 -30.65 -4.85
CA ALA A 192 -10.42 -29.63 -3.89
C ALA A 192 -10.54 -30.15 -2.44
N GLU A 193 -9.46 -30.11 -1.66
CA GLU A 193 -9.39 -30.70 -0.30
C GLU A 193 -9.63 -29.69 0.84
N SER A 194 -9.56 -28.38 0.58
CA SER A 194 -10.04 -27.25 1.41
C SER A 194 -9.57 -25.94 0.77
N GLY A 195 -10.46 -24.95 0.62
CA GLY A 195 -10.12 -23.62 0.09
C GLY A 195 -10.21 -23.44 -1.44
N ARG A 196 -10.14 -22.17 -1.87
CA ARG A 196 -10.24 -21.73 -3.28
C ARG A 196 -8.97 -22.00 -4.10
N TYR A 197 -7.83 -22.25 -3.45
CA TYR A 197 -6.54 -22.45 -4.11
C TYR A 197 -5.92 -23.78 -3.64
N GLY A 198 -5.51 -24.64 -4.58
CA GLY A 198 -5.13 -26.04 -4.33
C GLY A 198 -4.99 -26.82 -5.65
N SER A 199 -4.35 -28.00 -5.64
CA SER A 199 -4.36 -28.90 -6.82
C SER A 199 -5.76 -29.48 -6.97
N MET A 200 -6.54 -28.90 -7.88
CA MET A 200 -7.85 -29.40 -8.30
C MET A 200 -7.85 -29.59 -9.81
N THR A 201 -8.66 -30.55 -10.27
CA THR A 201 -8.76 -30.87 -11.70
C THR A 201 -9.88 -30.04 -12.33
N LEU A 202 -9.55 -29.31 -13.39
CA LEU A 202 -10.50 -28.57 -14.21
C LEU A 202 -10.73 -29.33 -15.53
N CYS A 203 -11.98 -29.67 -15.80
CA CYS A 203 -12.41 -30.23 -17.08
C CYS A 203 -13.09 -29.13 -17.91
N GLU A 204 -12.29 -28.42 -18.70
CA GLU A 204 -12.76 -27.31 -19.54
C GLU A 204 -13.42 -27.82 -20.81
N LEU A 205 -14.58 -27.25 -21.14
CA LEU A 205 -15.13 -27.25 -22.49
C LEU A 205 -14.99 -25.84 -23.09
N GLN A 206 -14.52 -25.76 -24.34
CA GLN A 206 -14.43 -24.50 -25.09
C GLN A 206 -14.84 -24.71 -26.54
N ASN A 207 -15.82 -23.93 -27.03
CA ASN A 207 -16.18 -23.94 -28.44
C ASN A 207 -15.15 -23.14 -29.27
N GLN A 208 -14.60 -23.74 -30.34
CA GLN A 208 -13.63 -23.14 -31.26
C GLN A 208 -14.13 -23.20 -32.71
N GLY A 209 -15.36 -22.75 -32.95
CA GLY A 209 -15.97 -22.74 -34.28
C GLY A 209 -16.70 -24.04 -34.60
N GLU A 210 -16.12 -24.88 -35.47
CA GLU A 210 -16.73 -26.19 -35.82
C GLU A 210 -16.37 -27.29 -34.80
N ASP A 211 -15.29 -27.12 -34.05
CA ASP A 211 -14.80 -28.07 -33.04
C ASP A 211 -14.96 -27.50 -31.62
N THR A 212 -15.25 -28.36 -30.66
CA THR A 212 -15.18 -28.08 -29.22
C THR A 212 -13.96 -28.77 -28.64
N LEU A 213 -13.16 -28.02 -27.88
CA LEU A 213 -11.99 -28.54 -27.20
C LEU A 213 -12.36 -28.93 -25.77
N PHE A 214 -12.08 -30.18 -25.40
CA PHE A 214 -12.08 -30.63 -24.01
C PHE A 214 -10.65 -30.62 -23.49
N THR A 215 -10.36 -29.84 -22.45
CA THR A 215 -9.02 -29.68 -21.88
C THR A 215 -9.01 -30.04 -20.40
N VAL A 216 -8.03 -30.81 -19.96
CA VAL A 216 -7.82 -31.12 -18.53
C VAL A 216 -6.71 -30.24 -18.00
N LYS A 217 -7.03 -29.38 -17.03
CA LYS A 217 -6.08 -28.45 -16.39
C LYS A 217 -5.93 -28.77 -14.91
N ASP A 218 -4.78 -28.45 -14.34
CA ASP A 218 -4.58 -28.34 -12.89
C ASP A 218 -4.60 -26.86 -12.52
N MET A 219 -5.40 -26.49 -11.51
CA MET A 219 -5.51 -25.11 -11.04
C MET A 219 -4.15 -24.51 -10.67
N SER A 220 -3.26 -25.32 -10.07
CA SER A 220 -1.94 -24.87 -9.63
C SER A 220 -0.99 -24.53 -10.79
N GLU A 221 -1.29 -25.01 -12.00
CA GLU A 221 -0.50 -24.82 -13.20
C GLU A 221 -1.07 -23.75 -14.16
N LEU A 222 -2.19 -23.09 -13.83
CA LEU A 222 -2.85 -22.13 -14.75
C LEU A 222 -1.95 -20.97 -15.18
N ASN A 223 -1.02 -20.56 -14.31
CA ASN A 223 -0.04 -19.49 -14.59
C ASN A 223 1.29 -19.99 -15.16
N SER A 224 1.41 -21.30 -15.41
CA SER A 224 2.64 -21.90 -15.92
C SER A 224 2.58 -22.06 -17.44
N ASN A 225 3.74 -22.00 -18.11
CA ASN A 225 3.88 -22.28 -19.54
C ASN A 225 3.79 -23.80 -19.83
N VAL A 226 2.71 -24.44 -19.37
CA VAL A 226 2.44 -25.86 -19.55
C VAL A 226 1.36 -26.04 -20.62
N GLU A 227 1.60 -26.98 -21.53
CA GLU A 227 0.58 -27.40 -22.50
C GLU A 227 -0.37 -28.39 -21.82
N PHE A 228 -1.61 -27.98 -21.61
CA PHE A 228 -2.62 -28.85 -21.00
C PHE A 228 -3.10 -29.94 -21.97
N PRO A 229 -3.24 -31.18 -21.51
CA PRO A 229 -3.73 -32.27 -22.35
C PRO A 229 -5.19 -32.01 -22.76
N SER A 230 -5.45 -32.13 -24.06
CA SER A 230 -6.75 -31.81 -24.65
C SER A 230 -7.16 -32.80 -25.75
N ALA A 231 -8.45 -32.79 -26.09
CA ALA A 231 -9.02 -33.56 -27.18
C ALA A 231 -10.14 -32.75 -27.85
N SER A 232 -10.22 -32.84 -29.18
CA SER A 232 -11.24 -32.16 -29.98
C SER A 232 -12.44 -33.09 -30.24
N LEU A 233 -13.65 -32.53 -30.17
CA LEU A 233 -14.91 -33.16 -30.51
C LEU A 233 -15.78 -32.21 -31.36
N GLU A 234 -16.83 -32.74 -32.00
CA GLU A 234 -17.75 -31.95 -32.82
C GLU A 234 -18.59 -31.00 -31.94
N THR A 235 -18.70 -29.73 -32.34
CA THR A 235 -19.49 -28.73 -31.60
C THR A 235 -20.97 -29.11 -31.61
N ALA A 236 -21.62 -29.10 -30.43
CA ALA A 236 -23.05 -29.39 -30.31
C ALA A 236 -23.88 -28.22 -30.89
N GLU A 237 -24.89 -28.52 -31.73
CA GLU A 237 -25.74 -27.48 -32.37
C GLU A 237 -26.51 -26.63 -31.34
N ASP A 238 -26.85 -27.21 -30.19
CA ASP A 238 -27.53 -26.55 -29.08
C ASP A 238 -26.56 -26.06 -27.98
N GLY A 239 -25.26 -26.32 -28.13
CA GLY A 239 -24.23 -25.99 -27.15
C GLY A 239 -24.25 -26.85 -25.89
N ILE A 240 -25.02 -27.95 -25.86
CA ILE A 240 -25.19 -28.81 -24.69
C ILE A 240 -24.26 -30.03 -24.77
N TYR A 241 -23.53 -30.27 -23.69
CA TYR A 241 -22.59 -31.38 -23.55
C TYR A 241 -22.93 -32.23 -22.33
N GLN A 242 -23.23 -33.50 -22.55
CA GLN A 242 -23.31 -34.52 -21.49
C GLN A 242 -21.92 -35.13 -21.30
N VAL A 243 -21.34 -34.97 -20.12
CA VAL A 243 -19.98 -35.40 -19.83
C VAL A 243 -19.99 -36.54 -18.82
N ASP A 244 -19.31 -37.63 -19.16
CA ASP A 244 -19.06 -38.77 -18.29
C ASP A 244 -17.56 -38.86 -17.98
N LEU A 245 -17.20 -38.78 -16.70
CA LEU A 245 -15.83 -38.98 -16.21
C LEU A 245 -15.76 -40.27 -15.39
N GLN A 246 -14.78 -41.12 -15.70
CA GLN A 246 -14.41 -42.27 -14.88
C GLN A 246 -13.01 -42.05 -14.32
N VAL A 247 -12.91 -41.74 -13.03
CA VAL A 247 -11.64 -41.56 -12.33
C VAL A 247 -11.22 -42.88 -11.68
N LEU A 248 -9.99 -43.31 -11.98
CA LEU A 248 -9.35 -44.53 -11.50
C LEU A 248 -7.94 -44.16 -11.02
N ASP A 249 -7.83 -43.75 -9.76
CA ASP A 249 -6.64 -43.10 -9.19
C ASP A 249 -6.24 -41.88 -10.05
N HIS A 250 -5.01 -41.82 -10.54
CA HIS A 250 -4.49 -40.71 -11.35
C HIS A 250 -4.84 -40.83 -12.85
N GLN A 251 -5.83 -41.64 -13.23
CA GLN A 251 -6.28 -41.80 -14.61
C GLN A 251 -7.76 -41.49 -14.74
N MET A 252 -8.11 -40.53 -15.58
CA MET A 252 -9.48 -40.14 -15.87
C MET A 252 -9.83 -40.49 -17.31
N LYS A 253 -10.82 -41.35 -17.50
CA LYS A 253 -11.43 -41.56 -18.82
C LYS A 253 -12.60 -40.62 -19.01
N VAL A 254 -12.73 -40.08 -20.21
CA VAL A 254 -13.72 -39.05 -20.53
C VAL A 254 -14.54 -39.51 -21.73
N ALA A 255 -15.86 -39.40 -21.62
CA ALA A 255 -16.77 -39.44 -22.75
C ALA A 255 -17.65 -38.18 -22.74
N VAL A 256 -17.94 -37.64 -23.93
CA VAL A 256 -18.81 -36.47 -24.11
C VAL A 256 -19.85 -36.82 -25.17
N ASN A 257 -21.12 -36.53 -24.89
CA ASN A 257 -22.26 -36.86 -25.74
C ASN A 257 -22.29 -38.35 -26.18
N GLY A 258 -21.86 -39.24 -25.27
CA GLY A 258 -21.79 -40.68 -25.49
C GLY A 258 -20.60 -41.17 -26.34
N CYS A 259 -19.68 -40.29 -26.72
CA CYS A 259 -18.46 -40.61 -27.47
C CYS A 259 -17.23 -40.56 -26.57
N GLU A 260 -16.40 -41.61 -26.57
CA GLU A 260 -15.12 -41.61 -25.83
C GLU A 260 -14.17 -40.55 -26.40
N VAL A 261 -13.79 -39.59 -25.56
CA VAL A 261 -12.92 -38.45 -25.92
C VAL A 261 -11.45 -38.79 -25.67
N GLY A 262 -11.14 -39.44 -24.54
CA GLY A 262 -9.77 -39.82 -24.23
C GLY A 262 -9.57 -40.35 -22.81
N THR A 263 -8.32 -40.68 -22.48
CA THR A 263 -7.86 -40.98 -21.13
C THR A 263 -6.73 -40.01 -20.77
N PHE A 264 -6.88 -39.32 -19.65
CA PHE A 264 -6.01 -38.25 -19.18
C PHE A 264 -5.35 -38.64 -17.85
N THR A 265 -4.10 -38.23 -17.66
CA THR A 265 -3.44 -38.33 -16.35
C THR A 265 -3.77 -37.08 -15.55
N ILE A 266 -4.20 -37.24 -14.30
CA ILE A 266 -4.53 -36.13 -13.38
C ILE A 266 -3.61 -36.15 -12.16
N HIS A 267 -3.30 -34.98 -11.63
CA HIS A 267 -2.40 -34.81 -10.49
C HIS A 267 -3.08 -35.22 -9.16
N GLY A 268 -4.23 -34.62 -8.84
CA GLY A 268 -5.07 -35.00 -7.70
C GLY A 268 -6.11 -36.06 -8.08
N ALA A 269 -6.18 -37.16 -7.32
CA ALA A 269 -7.14 -38.24 -7.54
C ALA A 269 -8.30 -38.27 -6.53
N SER A 270 -8.18 -37.53 -5.43
CA SER A 270 -9.23 -37.41 -4.41
C SER A 270 -10.50 -36.80 -5.00
N LEU A 271 -11.68 -37.21 -4.54
CA LEU A 271 -12.95 -36.62 -5.02
C LEU A 271 -13.12 -35.18 -4.55
N GLY A 272 -12.78 -34.90 -3.28
CA GLY A 272 -12.88 -33.55 -2.70
C GLY A 272 -14.25 -32.89 -2.86
N ALA A 273 -14.26 -31.56 -2.89
CA ALA A 273 -15.37 -30.74 -3.36
C ALA A 273 -15.45 -30.75 -4.89
N ILE A 274 -16.67 -30.61 -5.42
CA ILE A 274 -16.95 -30.50 -6.86
C ILE A 274 -17.54 -29.13 -7.20
N GLY A 275 -17.51 -28.71 -8.45
CA GLY A 275 -18.21 -27.49 -8.85
C GLY A 275 -17.84 -27.01 -10.23
N TYR A 276 -17.71 -25.69 -10.39
CA TYR A 276 -17.29 -25.10 -11.65
C TYR A 276 -16.22 -24.04 -11.48
N TYR A 277 -15.45 -23.84 -12.54
CA TYR A 277 -14.59 -22.68 -12.72
C TYR A 277 -14.89 -22.10 -14.09
N LYS A 278 -15.01 -20.79 -14.18
CA LYS A 278 -15.10 -20.09 -15.46
C LYS A 278 -14.21 -18.86 -15.43
N SER A 279 -13.39 -18.73 -16.46
CA SER A 279 -12.53 -17.56 -16.61
C SER A 279 -13.33 -16.26 -16.67
N ARG A 280 -12.65 -15.18 -16.33
CA ARG A 280 -13.15 -13.81 -16.41
C ARG A 280 -13.77 -13.52 -17.79
N GLY A 281 -14.94 -12.88 -17.82
CA GLY A 281 -15.60 -12.45 -19.05
C GLY A 281 -17.13 -12.26 -18.91
N THR A 282 -17.76 -11.61 -19.89
CA THR A 282 -19.20 -11.27 -19.86
C THR A 282 -20.16 -12.40 -20.26
N GLN A 283 -19.66 -13.45 -20.90
CA GLN A 283 -20.49 -14.58 -21.34
C GLN A 283 -20.77 -15.54 -20.18
N TYR A 284 -21.89 -16.28 -20.26
CA TYR A 284 -22.29 -17.26 -19.26
C TYR A 284 -22.21 -18.69 -19.81
N ALA A 285 -22.05 -19.66 -18.90
CA ALA A 285 -22.30 -21.07 -19.16
C ALA A 285 -23.45 -21.55 -18.26
N TRP A 286 -23.95 -22.77 -18.46
CA TRP A 286 -24.92 -23.38 -17.57
C TRP A 286 -24.50 -24.79 -17.17
N LEU A 287 -24.69 -25.12 -15.90
CA LEU A 287 -24.40 -26.44 -15.32
C LEU A 287 -25.71 -27.07 -14.85
N ASP A 288 -25.86 -28.37 -15.08
CA ASP A 288 -27.06 -29.14 -14.74
C ASP A 288 -26.76 -30.65 -14.56
N ASP A 289 -27.72 -31.40 -14.02
CA ASP A 289 -27.74 -32.87 -13.91
C ASP A 289 -26.44 -33.50 -13.35
N ILE A 290 -25.92 -32.96 -12.24
CA ILE A 290 -24.69 -33.46 -11.62
C ILE A 290 -24.99 -34.73 -10.82
N VAL A 291 -24.31 -35.83 -11.14
CA VAL A 291 -24.37 -37.09 -10.38
C VAL A 291 -22.97 -37.64 -10.21
N VAL A 292 -22.54 -37.82 -8.96
CA VAL A 292 -21.27 -38.45 -8.63
C VAL A 292 -21.52 -39.74 -7.86
N THR A 293 -20.90 -40.84 -8.28
CA THR A 293 -21.00 -42.14 -7.59
C THR A 293 -19.63 -42.75 -7.31
N ASP A 294 -19.49 -43.46 -6.21
CA ASP A 294 -18.27 -44.22 -5.91
C ASP A 294 -18.18 -45.57 -6.65
N GLU A 295 -17.10 -46.31 -6.44
CA GLU A 295 -16.88 -47.63 -7.07
C GLU A 295 -17.95 -48.69 -6.73
N GLU A 296 -18.66 -48.52 -5.61
CA GLU A 296 -19.73 -49.40 -5.17
C GLU A 296 -21.11 -48.97 -5.73
N GLY A 297 -21.17 -47.81 -6.38
CA GLY A 297 -22.39 -47.21 -6.94
C GLY A 297 -23.21 -46.41 -5.93
N ASN A 298 -22.63 -46.04 -4.78
CA ASN A 298 -23.28 -45.11 -3.85
C ASN A 298 -23.16 -43.68 -4.37
N VAL A 299 -24.23 -42.90 -4.28
CA VAL A 299 -24.24 -41.47 -4.65
C VAL A 299 -23.44 -40.66 -3.63
N CYS A 300 -22.44 -39.93 -4.11
CA CYS A 300 -21.61 -39.00 -3.35
C CYS A 300 -22.16 -37.57 -3.44
N TYR A 301 -22.58 -37.14 -4.63
CA TYR A 301 -23.20 -35.84 -4.92
C TYR A 301 -24.32 -36.03 -5.93
N GLU A 302 -25.41 -35.27 -5.78
CA GLU A 302 -26.53 -35.21 -6.74
C GLU A 302 -27.12 -33.81 -6.72
N GLU A 303 -27.23 -33.18 -7.89
CA GLU A 303 -27.81 -31.84 -8.06
C GLU A 303 -28.47 -31.73 -9.43
N ASN A 304 -29.68 -31.16 -9.45
CA ASN A 304 -30.47 -30.94 -10.66
C ASN A 304 -31.15 -29.56 -10.70
N PHE A 305 -30.87 -28.70 -9.73
CA PHE A 305 -31.34 -27.31 -9.65
C PHE A 305 -32.87 -27.12 -9.72
N GLU A 306 -33.64 -28.17 -9.46
CA GLU A 306 -35.11 -28.14 -9.40
C GLU A 306 -35.64 -27.81 -7.99
N GLN A 307 -34.77 -27.81 -6.98
CA GLN A 307 -35.09 -27.52 -5.58
C GLN A 307 -34.37 -26.24 -5.13
N GLU A 308 -34.93 -25.56 -4.11
CA GLU A 308 -34.30 -24.37 -3.52
C GLU A 308 -33.00 -24.70 -2.78
N ASP A 309 -32.92 -25.90 -2.18
CA ASP A 309 -31.72 -26.39 -1.53
C ASP A 309 -30.76 -26.98 -2.56
N THR A 310 -29.57 -26.39 -2.68
CA THR A 310 -28.52 -26.83 -3.61
C THR A 310 -27.28 -27.36 -2.88
N ILE A 311 -26.54 -28.28 -3.52
CA ILE A 311 -25.23 -28.74 -3.03
C ILE A 311 -24.15 -27.63 -2.97
N PHE A 312 -24.42 -26.49 -3.61
CA PHE A 312 -23.58 -25.30 -3.56
C PHE A 312 -23.97 -24.34 -2.43
N ALA A 313 -25.00 -24.65 -1.65
CA ALA A 313 -25.30 -23.90 -0.45
C ALA A 313 -24.08 -23.92 0.48
N PRO A 314 -23.74 -22.79 1.11
CA PRO A 314 -24.57 -21.58 1.25
C PRO A 314 -24.37 -20.52 0.15
N TYR A 315 -23.59 -20.78 -0.90
CA TYR A 315 -23.41 -19.81 -1.99
C TYR A 315 -24.71 -19.53 -2.73
N HIS A 316 -24.98 -18.25 -3.00
CA HIS A 316 -26.07 -17.86 -3.87
C HIS A 316 -25.75 -18.26 -5.31
N ILE A 317 -26.64 -19.04 -5.91
CA ILE A 317 -26.56 -19.43 -7.32
C ILE A 317 -27.77 -18.89 -8.09
N VAL A 318 -27.53 -18.44 -9.32
CA VAL A 318 -28.60 -18.02 -10.22
C VAL A 318 -29.08 -19.22 -11.01
N ILE A 319 -30.34 -19.61 -10.83
CA ILE A 319 -30.96 -20.71 -11.61
C ILE A 319 -31.80 -20.11 -12.73
N GLU A 320 -31.47 -20.43 -13.98
CA GLU A 320 -32.18 -19.98 -15.18
C GLU A 320 -32.69 -21.20 -15.96
N ASP A 321 -34.01 -21.29 -16.14
CA ASP A 321 -34.68 -22.42 -16.79
C ASP A 321 -34.29 -23.80 -16.20
N GLY A 322 -34.17 -23.89 -14.88
CA GLY A 322 -33.84 -25.13 -14.15
C GLY A 322 -32.35 -25.49 -14.16
N ARG A 323 -31.45 -24.56 -14.53
CA ARG A 323 -30.01 -24.81 -14.67
C ARG A 323 -29.21 -23.74 -13.96
N CYS A 324 -28.11 -24.12 -13.31
CA CYS A 324 -27.22 -23.17 -12.67
C CYS A 324 -26.49 -22.33 -13.71
N LYS A 325 -26.75 -21.02 -13.72
CA LYS A 325 -26.08 -20.04 -14.57
C LYS A 325 -24.70 -19.73 -13.99
N VAL A 326 -23.67 -20.07 -14.76
CA VAL A 326 -22.26 -19.95 -14.41
C VAL A 326 -21.72 -18.62 -14.92
N GLY A 327 -21.45 -17.70 -13.99
CA GLY A 327 -20.68 -16.47 -14.22
C GLY A 327 -19.17 -16.73 -14.14
N SER A 328 -18.36 -15.67 -14.15
CA SER A 328 -16.92 -15.78 -13.88
C SER A 328 -16.65 -16.14 -12.42
N GLY A 329 -15.54 -16.84 -12.18
CA GLY A 329 -15.09 -17.23 -10.85
C GLY A 329 -15.06 -18.75 -10.63
N LEU A 330 -14.73 -19.14 -9.41
CA LEU A 330 -14.70 -20.52 -8.92
C LEU A 330 -15.84 -20.71 -7.91
N MET A 331 -16.58 -21.80 -8.04
CA MET A 331 -17.59 -22.21 -7.05
C MET A 331 -17.45 -23.70 -6.74
N LEU A 332 -17.48 -24.05 -5.46
CA LEU A 332 -17.26 -25.40 -4.96
C LEU A 332 -18.40 -25.84 -4.00
N SER A 333 -18.83 -27.10 -4.12
CA SER A 333 -19.85 -27.74 -3.30
C SER A 333 -19.32 -28.01 -1.90
N GLY A 334 -20.10 -27.72 -0.87
CA GLY A 334 -19.71 -28.02 0.52
C GLY A 334 -18.39 -27.37 0.94
N ALA A 335 -17.91 -26.35 0.21
CA ALA A 335 -16.87 -25.47 0.72
C ALA A 335 -17.43 -24.79 1.97
N MET A 336 -16.65 -24.82 3.04
CA MET A 336 -17.04 -24.17 4.28
C MET A 336 -17.16 -22.69 4.02
N GLU A 337 -18.31 -22.12 4.37
CA GLU A 337 -18.41 -20.70 4.65
C GLU A 337 -17.34 -20.37 5.70
N ASP A 338 -16.46 -19.43 5.37
CA ASP A 338 -15.46 -18.86 6.29
C ASP A 338 -15.79 -17.36 6.44
N PRO A 339 -16.98 -17.03 6.99
CA PRO A 339 -17.46 -15.66 7.09
C PRO A 339 -16.66 -14.90 8.13
N ALA A 340 -16.62 -13.58 7.99
CA ALA A 340 -15.98 -12.72 8.98
C ALA A 340 -16.71 -12.84 10.34
N PRO A 341 -16.08 -13.40 11.39
CA PRO A 341 -16.73 -13.52 12.68
C PRO A 341 -16.96 -12.16 13.31
N VAL A 342 -18.13 -12.00 13.91
CA VAL A 342 -18.53 -10.80 14.62
C VAL A 342 -18.58 -11.07 16.12
N PHE A 343 -17.79 -10.31 16.88
CA PHE A 343 -17.66 -10.39 18.32
C PHE A 343 -18.40 -9.23 18.97
N CYS A 344 -19.14 -9.50 20.04
CA CYS A 344 -19.93 -8.48 20.74
C CYS A 344 -19.91 -8.69 22.26
N ARG A 345 -19.74 -7.61 23.01
CA ARG A 345 -19.86 -7.57 24.48
C ARG A 345 -20.67 -6.37 24.93
N GLU A 346 -21.67 -6.61 25.76
CA GLU A 346 -22.34 -5.55 26.54
C GLU A 346 -21.56 -5.32 27.84
N PHE A 347 -21.38 -4.06 28.23
CA PHE A 347 -20.70 -3.69 29.47
C PHE A 347 -21.35 -2.46 30.10
N ASN A 348 -21.16 -2.32 31.42
CA ASN A 348 -21.69 -1.18 32.16
C ASN A 348 -20.54 -0.29 32.62
N LEU A 349 -20.75 1.02 32.59
CA LEU A 349 -19.83 1.98 33.17
C LEU A 349 -20.06 2.12 34.68
N GLU A 350 -19.01 2.45 35.41
CA GLU A 350 -19.18 2.91 36.79
C GLU A 350 -19.88 4.27 36.79
N ASN A 351 -20.74 4.51 37.78
CA ASN A 351 -21.45 5.79 37.95
C ASN A 351 -20.50 6.89 38.45
N LYS A 352 -19.63 7.34 37.56
CA LYS A 352 -18.58 8.34 37.73
C LYS A 352 -18.44 9.13 36.43
N GLU A 353 -17.94 10.35 36.53
CA GLU A 353 -17.66 11.20 35.38
C GLU A 353 -16.41 10.68 34.65
N ILE A 354 -16.52 10.37 33.35
CA ILE A 354 -15.40 9.93 32.51
C ILE A 354 -14.51 11.15 32.24
N ASP A 355 -13.21 10.99 32.45
CA ASP A 355 -12.20 11.95 32.00
C ASP A 355 -11.80 11.65 30.55
N HIS A 356 -11.40 10.40 30.29
CA HIS A 356 -11.05 9.91 28.95
C HIS A 356 -11.18 8.38 28.88
N ALA A 357 -11.29 7.85 27.66
CA ALA A 357 -11.27 6.42 27.38
C ALA A 357 -10.38 6.09 26.16
N ARG A 358 -9.63 4.99 26.27
CA ARG A 358 -8.76 4.49 25.21
C ARG A 358 -9.05 3.03 24.91
N LEU A 359 -9.12 2.69 23.63
CA LEU A 359 -9.15 1.32 23.16
C LEU A 359 -7.79 0.96 22.55
N TYR A 360 -7.20 -0.13 23.03
CA TYR A 360 -5.98 -0.73 22.48
C TYR A 360 -6.36 -2.07 21.85
N LEU A 361 -6.10 -2.26 20.55
CA LEU A 361 -6.60 -3.44 19.83
C LEU A 361 -5.59 -3.95 18.78
N THR A 362 -5.41 -5.27 18.73
CA THR A 362 -4.62 -5.97 17.71
C THR A 362 -5.37 -7.22 17.23
N ALA A 363 -4.90 -7.80 16.12
CA ALA A 363 -5.45 -9.02 15.56
C ALA A 363 -4.37 -9.91 14.96
N LEU A 364 -4.64 -11.22 14.99
CA LEU A 364 -4.14 -12.16 13.99
C LEU A 364 -5.14 -12.15 12.84
N GLY A 365 -4.97 -11.20 11.94
CA GLY A 365 -5.95 -10.83 10.91
C GLY A 365 -6.05 -9.32 10.79
N ASN A 366 -7.16 -8.84 10.26
CA ASN A 366 -7.53 -7.43 10.32
C ASN A 366 -8.87 -7.24 11.03
N PHE A 367 -9.24 -6.01 11.40
CA PHE A 367 -10.50 -5.79 12.09
C PHE A 367 -11.17 -4.46 11.76
N GLU A 368 -12.47 -4.42 12.01
CA GLU A 368 -13.24 -3.20 12.22
C GLU A 368 -13.80 -3.22 13.65
N VAL A 369 -13.93 -2.04 14.27
CA VAL A 369 -14.47 -1.90 15.62
C VAL A 369 -15.46 -0.76 15.73
N SER A 370 -16.54 -1.00 16.45
CA SER A 370 -17.58 -0.02 16.76
C SER A 370 -17.97 -0.06 18.25
N MET A 371 -18.44 1.07 18.75
CA MET A 371 -19.02 1.22 20.09
C MET A 371 -20.41 1.83 19.95
N ASP A 372 -21.41 1.21 20.58
CA ASP A 372 -22.82 1.61 20.50
C ASP A 372 -23.30 1.79 19.04
N GLY A 373 -22.83 0.91 18.15
CA GLY A 373 -23.13 0.93 16.72
C GLY A 373 -22.40 2.02 15.92
N GLN A 374 -21.55 2.83 16.53
CA GLN A 374 -20.74 3.84 15.83
C GLN A 374 -19.31 3.32 15.58
N ALA A 375 -18.80 3.42 14.35
CA ALA A 375 -17.38 3.19 14.08
C ALA A 375 -16.48 3.97 15.04
N VAL A 376 -15.45 3.28 15.52
CA VAL A 376 -14.36 3.88 16.30
C VAL A 376 -13.40 4.65 15.40
N SER A 377 -13.12 4.16 14.19
CA SER A 377 -12.29 4.85 13.20
C SER A 377 -12.79 4.65 11.76
N GLU A 378 -12.25 5.44 10.83
CA GLU A 378 -12.41 5.27 9.39
C GLU A 378 -11.19 4.56 8.75
N ASP A 379 -10.34 3.95 9.58
CA ASP A 379 -9.14 3.24 9.11
C ASP A 379 -9.53 1.91 8.46
N PHE A 380 -8.81 1.53 7.42
CA PHE A 380 -8.97 0.25 6.73
C PHE A 380 -7.84 -0.70 7.13
N LEU A 381 -8.15 -2.00 7.20
CA LEU A 381 -7.16 -3.06 7.32
C LEU A 381 -6.22 -2.92 8.53
N ASP A 382 -6.72 -2.39 9.65
CA ASP A 382 -5.96 -2.39 10.89
C ASP A 382 -5.81 -3.81 11.45
N PRO A 383 -4.68 -4.15 12.11
CA PRO A 383 -3.56 -3.28 12.49
C PRO A 383 -2.51 -3.06 11.39
N GLY A 384 -2.76 -3.45 10.14
CA GLY A 384 -1.83 -3.36 9.01
C GLY A 384 -1.31 -4.73 8.55
N LYS A 385 -0.31 -4.69 7.66
CA LYS A 385 0.38 -5.87 7.11
C LYS A 385 1.64 -6.10 7.93
N LEU A 386 1.67 -7.15 8.75
CA LEU A 386 2.72 -7.34 9.75
C LEU A 386 3.67 -8.50 9.43
N ALA A 387 4.89 -8.44 9.94
CA ALA A 387 5.72 -9.62 10.15
C ALA A 387 5.23 -10.35 11.43
N TYR A 388 4.09 -11.04 11.34
CA TYR A 388 3.33 -11.64 12.46
C TYR A 388 4.13 -12.59 13.38
N ASN A 389 5.31 -13.00 12.97
CA ASN A 389 6.24 -13.87 13.70
C ASN A 389 7.40 -13.12 14.39
N GLN A 390 7.55 -11.82 14.15
CA GLN A 390 8.61 -10.97 14.70
C GLN A 390 8.07 -10.04 15.79
N TYR A 391 6.92 -9.41 15.56
CA TYR A 391 6.23 -8.52 16.49
C TYR A 391 4.76 -8.41 16.10
N LEU A 392 3.93 -7.90 17.02
CA LEU A 392 2.54 -7.55 16.75
C LEU A 392 2.32 -6.06 17.04
N SER A 393 1.74 -5.35 16.08
CA SER A 393 1.29 -3.98 16.30
C SER A 393 -0.11 -3.97 16.92
N TYR A 394 -0.34 -3.10 17.90
CA TYR A 394 -1.68 -2.75 18.34
C TYR A 394 -1.98 -1.28 18.03
N VAL A 395 -3.24 -0.98 17.73
CA VAL A 395 -3.72 0.37 17.44
C VAL A 395 -4.31 0.97 18.71
N THR A 396 -4.10 2.27 18.91
CA THR A 396 -4.67 3.03 20.03
C THR A 396 -5.71 4.01 19.51
N TYR A 397 -6.95 3.89 19.97
CA TYR A 397 -8.05 4.79 19.63
C TYR A 397 -8.49 5.62 20.84
N ASP A 398 -8.81 6.90 20.61
CA ASP A 398 -9.59 7.70 21.55
C ASP A 398 -11.08 7.41 21.34
N VAL A 399 -11.71 6.83 22.35
CA VAL A 399 -13.13 6.44 22.33
C VAL A 399 -13.95 7.23 23.37
N THR A 400 -13.39 8.32 23.91
CA THR A 400 -14.05 9.12 24.95
C THR A 400 -15.42 9.62 24.49
N ASP A 401 -15.49 10.19 23.29
CA ASP A 401 -16.72 10.74 22.71
C ASP A 401 -17.72 9.64 22.27
N LYS A 402 -17.30 8.37 22.26
CA LYS A 402 -18.19 7.23 21.99
C LYS A 402 -18.92 6.76 23.25
N LEU A 403 -18.44 7.13 24.43
CA LEU A 403 -19.01 6.72 25.72
C LEU A 403 -19.72 7.87 26.43
N VAL A 404 -19.38 9.13 26.12
CA VAL A 404 -19.97 10.31 26.77
C VAL A 404 -21.18 10.84 25.99
N GLY A 405 -22.33 10.95 26.67
CA GLY A 405 -23.50 11.68 26.15
C GLY A 405 -24.29 10.97 25.04
N THR A 406 -24.19 9.64 24.94
CA THR A 406 -24.93 8.84 23.96
C THR A 406 -26.42 8.69 24.34
N GLU A 407 -27.29 8.43 23.34
CA GLU A 407 -28.73 8.18 23.57
C GLU A 407 -29.02 6.78 24.16
N PHE A 408 -28.00 5.92 24.21
CA PHE A 408 -28.04 4.64 24.90
C PHE A 408 -28.22 4.89 26.39
N SER A 409 -29.18 4.19 27.01
CA SER A 409 -29.57 4.45 28.40
C SER A 409 -28.34 4.49 29.31
N ASP A 410 -28.25 5.50 30.19
CA ASP A 410 -27.15 5.91 31.08
C ASP A 410 -26.36 4.79 31.85
N ASP A 411 -26.65 3.49 31.67
CA ASP A 411 -26.03 2.38 32.37
C ASP A 411 -25.35 1.30 31.47
N SER A 412 -25.67 1.14 30.17
CA SER A 412 -25.17 0.00 29.35
C SER A 412 -24.70 0.38 27.93
N HIS A 413 -23.52 -0.10 27.56
CA HIS A 413 -22.83 0.12 26.29
C HIS A 413 -22.48 -1.19 25.59
N VAL A 414 -22.25 -1.15 24.28
CA VAL A 414 -21.86 -2.30 23.48
C VAL A 414 -20.56 -2.07 22.72
N TRP A 415 -19.65 -3.04 22.81
CA TRP A 415 -18.42 -3.11 22.03
C TRP A 415 -18.54 -4.24 21.00
N THR A 416 -18.46 -3.88 19.73
CA THR A 416 -18.55 -4.80 18.58
C THR A 416 -17.27 -4.78 17.76
N MET A 417 -16.79 -5.95 17.36
CA MET A 417 -15.64 -6.11 16.45
C MET A 417 -15.96 -7.12 15.37
N THR A 418 -15.57 -6.82 14.13
CA THR A 418 -15.58 -7.77 13.03
C THR A 418 -14.14 -8.13 12.71
N LEU A 419 -13.82 -9.43 12.71
CA LEU A 419 -12.49 -9.93 12.41
C LEU A 419 -12.44 -10.42 10.96
N PHE A 420 -11.46 -9.93 10.22
CA PHE A 420 -11.17 -10.27 8.85
C PHE A 420 -9.93 -11.15 8.77
N HIS A 421 -9.80 -11.90 7.68
CA HIS A 421 -8.64 -12.71 7.40
C HIS A 421 -7.38 -11.85 7.22
N GLY A 422 -7.52 -10.77 6.44
CA GLY A 422 -6.44 -9.84 6.18
C GLY A 422 -5.22 -10.50 5.56
N TRP A 423 -4.04 -10.03 5.93
CA TRP A 423 -2.78 -10.66 5.53
C TRP A 423 -2.32 -11.77 6.49
N TYR A 424 -3.06 -12.17 7.52
CA TYR A 424 -2.54 -13.15 8.49
C TYR A 424 -2.59 -14.58 7.96
N ASP A 425 -3.72 -15.01 7.41
CA ASP A 425 -3.93 -16.34 6.86
C ASP A 425 -4.26 -16.34 5.35
N ARG A 426 -4.64 -15.17 4.83
CA ARG A 426 -4.89 -14.88 3.40
C ARG A 426 -3.92 -13.82 2.87
N GLY A 427 -4.04 -13.44 1.60
CA GLY A 427 -3.20 -12.37 1.04
C GLY A 427 -1.71 -12.72 0.94
N VAL A 428 -1.38 -14.01 0.82
CA VAL A 428 0.01 -14.49 0.80
C VAL A 428 0.63 -14.49 -0.59
N GLY A 429 -0.17 -14.55 -1.66
CA GLY A 429 0.19 -14.39 -3.08
C GLY A 429 0.52 -15.73 -3.76
N TYR A 430 0.76 -15.74 -5.07
CA TYR A 430 1.17 -16.97 -5.78
C TYR A 430 2.67 -17.27 -5.61
N PRO A 431 3.11 -18.56 -5.42
CA PRO A 431 2.36 -19.81 -5.57
C PRO A 431 1.81 -20.43 -4.28
N GLU A 432 1.96 -19.79 -3.13
CA GLU A 432 1.65 -20.44 -1.86
C GLU A 432 0.19 -20.23 -1.45
N ILE A 433 -0.43 -21.34 -1.07
CA ILE A 433 -1.87 -21.42 -0.77
C ILE A 433 -2.15 -21.09 0.71
N TYR A 434 -1.14 -21.22 1.59
CA TYR A 434 -1.30 -21.11 3.04
C TYR A 434 -0.21 -20.25 3.66
N SER A 435 -0.61 -19.36 4.58
CA SER A 435 0.30 -18.53 5.36
C SER A 435 1.21 -19.35 6.30
N PRO A 436 2.49 -18.98 6.44
CA PRO A 436 3.41 -19.60 7.39
C PRO A 436 3.14 -19.20 8.85
N TRP A 437 2.23 -18.25 9.09
CA TRP A 437 2.03 -17.66 10.42
C TRP A 437 1.07 -18.50 11.28
N GLY A 438 -0.11 -18.89 10.81
CA GLY A 438 -0.98 -19.79 11.56
C GLY A 438 -2.36 -19.96 10.93
N ASP A 439 -3.22 -20.75 11.58
CA ASP A 439 -4.55 -21.15 11.08
C ASP A 439 -5.71 -20.66 11.97
N THR A 440 -5.40 -19.80 12.94
CA THR A 440 -6.36 -19.28 13.91
C THR A 440 -6.31 -17.76 13.94
N ASN A 441 -7.27 -17.13 13.25
CA ASN A 441 -7.53 -15.70 13.38
C ASN A 441 -8.10 -15.40 14.77
N ALA A 442 -7.67 -14.29 15.37
CA ALA A 442 -8.05 -13.91 16.71
C ALA A 442 -7.90 -12.40 16.94
N LEU A 443 -8.61 -11.88 17.95
CA LEU A 443 -8.52 -10.50 18.43
C LEU A 443 -7.94 -10.46 19.83
N ARG A 444 -7.22 -9.39 20.16
CA ARG A 444 -6.82 -9.08 21.54
C ARG A 444 -6.87 -7.58 21.78
N GLY A 445 -7.60 -7.17 22.81
CA GLY A 445 -7.77 -5.76 23.09
C GLY A 445 -8.18 -5.44 24.51
N VAL A 446 -8.09 -4.16 24.84
CA VAL A 446 -8.53 -3.62 26.13
C VAL A 446 -9.06 -2.20 25.99
N LEU A 447 -10.22 -1.96 26.58
CA LEU A 447 -10.80 -0.64 26.81
C LEU A 447 -10.43 -0.18 28.22
N VAL A 448 -9.74 0.95 28.31
CA VAL A 448 -9.35 1.59 29.58
C VAL A 448 -10.07 2.92 29.71
N ILE A 449 -10.95 3.00 30.70
CA ILE A 449 -11.73 4.19 31.03
C ILE A 449 -11.13 4.80 32.28
N THR A 450 -10.67 6.04 32.19
CA THR A 450 -10.21 6.83 33.33
C THR A 450 -11.31 7.81 33.73
N TYR A 451 -11.67 7.83 35.01
CA TYR A 451 -12.65 8.74 35.57
C TYR A 451 -12.00 10.01 36.13
N SER A 452 -12.77 11.09 36.27
CA SER A 452 -12.28 12.38 36.79
C SER A 452 -11.80 12.34 38.25
N ASP A 453 -12.08 11.25 38.99
CA ASP A 453 -11.52 11.01 40.33
C ASP A 453 -10.16 10.28 40.31
N GLY A 454 -9.62 10.00 39.12
CA GLY A 454 -8.35 9.32 38.86
C GLY A 454 -8.42 7.79 38.91
N THR A 455 -9.60 7.20 39.17
CA THR A 455 -9.77 5.74 39.12
C THR A 455 -9.93 5.24 37.68
N LYS A 456 -9.57 3.98 37.44
CA LYS A 456 -9.69 3.33 36.13
C LYS A 456 -10.64 2.14 36.18
N GLN A 457 -11.42 1.96 35.11
CA GLN A 457 -12.12 0.72 34.79
C GLN A 457 -11.47 0.12 33.54
N VAL A 458 -11.19 -1.19 33.58
CA VAL A 458 -10.51 -1.94 32.53
C VAL A 458 -11.44 -3.05 32.07
N ILE A 459 -11.70 -3.10 30.76
CA ILE A 459 -12.59 -4.07 30.12
C ILE A 459 -11.79 -4.70 28.98
N GLY A 460 -11.42 -5.97 29.11
CA GLY A 460 -10.61 -6.67 28.11
C GLY A 460 -11.43 -7.54 27.15
N THR A 461 -10.77 -8.08 26.15
CA THR A 461 -11.30 -9.19 25.36
C THR A 461 -11.22 -10.47 26.17
N ASP A 462 -12.34 -11.02 26.63
CA ASP A 462 -12.42 -12.17 27.54
C ASP A 462 -13.62 -13.09 27.21
N GLU A 463 -13.94 -14.03 28.11
CA GLU A 463 -15.04 -14.96 27.92
C GLU A 463 -16.45 -14.32 27.91
N GLU A 464 -16.59 -13.04 28.26
CA GLU A 464 -17.89 -12.34 28.18
C GLU A 464 -18.25 -11.90 26.75
N PHE A 465 -17.31 -12.00 25.81
CA PHE A 465 -17.61 -11.81 24.40
C PHE A 465 -18.42 -12.97 23.84
N MET A 466 -19.47 -12.62 23.11
CA MET A 466 -20.21 -13.53 22.25
C MET A 466 -19.68 -13.40 20.83
N VAL A 467 -19.71 -14.48 20.06
CA VAL A 467 -19.31 -14.52 18.65
C VAL A 467 -20.42 -15.14 17.79
N THR A 468 -20.56 -14.64 16.57
CA THR A 468 -21.41 -15.24 15.54
C THR A 468 -20.69 -15.30 14.19
N LEU A 469 -21.02 -16.33 13.40
CA LEU A 469 -20.64 -16.50 12.00
C LEU A 469 -21.79 -16.14 11.05
N ASP A 470 -22.90 -15.62 11.57
CA ASP A 470 -24.10 -15.27 10.78
C ASP A 470 -24.15 -13.78 10.41
N GLY A 471 -22.99 -13.15 10.25
CA GLY A 471 -22.86 -11.75 9.80
C GLY A 471 -22.95 -11.60 8.27
N PRO A 472 -23.01 -10.37 7.75
CA PRO A 472 -23.19 -10.14 6.32
C PRO A 472 -21.95 -10.42 5.47
N ILE A 473 -20.74 -10.28 6.00
CA ILE A 473 -19.50 -10.55 5.23
C ILE A 473 -19.25 -12.06 5.22
N ARG A 474 -19.59 -12.71 4.11
CA ARG A 474 -19.52 -14.16 3.94
C ARG A 474 -18.14 -14.65 3.52
N GLU A 475 -17.37 -13.79 2.88
CA GLU A 475 -15.98 -14.03 2.52
C GLU A 475 -15.23 -12.71 2.41
N ASN A 476 -13.93 -12.74 2.69
CA ASN A 476 -13.01 -11.62 2.49
C ASN A 476 -11.60 -12.13 2.20
N ASP A 477 -10.99 -11.64 1.12
CA ASP A 477 -9.60 -11.91 0.76
C ASP A 477 -9.07 -10.73 -0.07
N VAL A 478 -7.90 -10.19 0.30
CA VAL A 478 -7.31 -9.00 -0.34
C VAL A 478 -7.03 -9.15 -1.84
N TYR A 479 -6.96 -10.37 -2.39
CA TYR A 479 -6.81 -10.60 -3.83
C TYR A 479 -8.11 -11.00 -4.52
N GLN A 480 -9.03 -11.64 -3.80
CA GLN A 480 -10.26 -12.16 -4.42
C GLN A 480 -11.41 -11.16 -4.35
N GLY A 481 -11.48 -10.38 -3.27
CA GLY A 481 -12.57 -9.44 -2.97
C GLY A 481 -13.43 -9.88 -1.79
N GLU A 482 -14.54 -9.18 -1.62
CA GLU A 482 -15.47 -9.36 -0.51
C GLU A 482 -16.82 -9.91 -1.00
N PHE A 483 -17.40 -10.87 -0.29
CA PHE A 483 -18.81 -11.25 -0.46
C PHE A 483 -19.61 -10.66 0.69
N TYR A 484 -20.60 -9.83 0.36
CA TYR A 484 -21.55 -9.26 1.30
C TYR A 484 -22.99 -9.76 1.06
N ASP A 485 -23.61 -10.34 2.08
CA ASP A 485 -24.99 -10.84 2.12
C ASP A 485 -25.87 -9.87 2.93
N ALA A 486 -26.45 -8.86 2.25
CA ALA A 486 -27.22 -7.81 2.91
C ALA A 486 -28.44 -8.33 3.72
N PRO A 487 -29.16 -9.39 3.28
CA PRO A 487 -30.16 -10.05 4.11
C PRO A 487 -29.68 -10.48 5.52
N ARG A 488 -28.37 -10.66 5.74
CA ARG A 488 -27.78 -11.04 7.04
C ARG A 488 -27.20 -9.85 7.83
N GLU A 489 -27.51 -8.62 7.45
CA GLU A 489 -27.12 -7.45 8.24
C GLU A 489 -27.68 -7.50 9.66
N LEU A 490 -26.82 -7.21 10.64
CA LEU A 490 -27.14 -7.24 12.06
C LEU A 490 -27.47 -5.82 12.55
N TYR A 491 -28.74 -5.56 12.90
CA TYR A 491 -29.20 -4.23 13.35
C TYR A 491 -29.87 -4.25 14.74
N GLN A 492 -29.66 -3.19 15.52
CA GLN A 492 -30.40 -2.82 16.71
C GLN A 492 -31.31 -1.63 16.42
N THR A 493 -32.58 -1.71 16.81
CA THR A 493 -33.42 -0.51 16.98
C THR A 493 -34.10 -0.51 18.34
N ASN A 494 -33.91 0.56 19.12
CA ASN A 494 -34.72 0.99 20.27
C ASN A 494 -35.44 -0.12 21.09
N GLY A 495 -34.72 -1.18 21.48
CA GLY A 495 -35.25 -2.27 22.32
C GLY A 495 -36.34 -3.14 21.68
N SER A 496 -36.45 -3.20 20.35
CA SER A 496 -37.28 -4.19 19.66
C SER A 496 -36.78 -4.49 18.24
N TRP A 497 -36.55 -5.77 17.93
CA TRP A 497 -36.23 -6.27 16.59
C TRP A 497 -37.37 -5.96 15.60
N THR A 498 -37.03 -5.43 14.43
CA THR A 498 -37.90 -5.50 13.24
C THR A 498 -37.08 -6.07 12.09
N ASP A 499 -37.68 -7.04 11.40
CA ASP A 499 -37.26 -7.60 10.11
C ASP A 499 -36.80 -6.47 9.15
N THR A 500 -35.66 -6.68 8.47
CA THR A 500 -35.02 -5.70 7.55
C THR A 500 -35.98 -5.24 6.44
N ALA A 501 -37.03 -6.00 6.17
CA ALA A 501 -38.07 -5.71 5.18
C ALA A 501 -38.92 -4.43 5.43
N GLU A 502 -38.82 -3.74 6.57
CA GLU A 502 -39.72 -2.60 6.89
C GLU A 502 -39.07 -1.19 6.99
N ARG A 503 -37.77 -0.99 6.70
CA ARG A 503 -37.11 0.34 6.87
C ARG A 503 -36.26 0.78 5.66
N GLU A 504 -36.77 1.77 4.91
CA GLU A 504 -36.09 2.43 3.77
C GLU A 504 -34.99 3.44 4.20
N ASP A 505 -34.81 3.72 5.50
CA ASP A 505 -34.02 4.86 6.01
C ASP A 505 -32.66 4.50 6.65
N LEU A 506 -32.27 3.21 6.72
CA LEU A 506 -31.12 2.74 7.52
C LEU A 506 -30.07 1.88 6.78
N ILE A 507 -30.23 1.59 5.48
CA ILE A 507 -29.31 0.70 4.76
C ILE A 507 -28.17 1.53 4.16
N ASP A 508 -27.21 1.89 5.00
CA ASP A 508 -25.97 2.54 4.59
C ASP A 508 -24.75 1.81 5.15
N THR A 509 -24.23 0.83 4.40
CA THR A 509 -22.96 0.18 4.78
C THR A 509 -21.77 1.14 4.69
N ALA A 510 -21.92 2.32 4.06
CA ALA A 510 -20.85 3.32 4.04
C ALA A 510 -20.63 3.98 5.40
N GLY A 511 -21.59 3.84 6.32
CA GLY A 511 -21.57 4.42 7.66
C GLY A 511 -20.69 3.69 8.68
N ARG A 512 -20.04 2.56 8.32
CA ARG A 512 -19.16 1.74 9.18
C ARG A 512 -19.69 1.59 10.61
N GLY A 513 -20.53 0.59 10.82
CA GLY A 513 -21.14 0.36 12.12
C GLY A 513 -22.30 -0.60 12.01
N SER A 514 -22.20 -1.73 12.69
CA SER A 514 -23.33 -2.61 12.95
C SER A 514 -23.78 -2.35 14.37
N ALA A 515 -25.01 -1.86 14.55
CA ALA A 515 -25.57 -1.73 15.89
C ALA A 515 -25.96 -3.15 16.35
N ILE A 516 -25.06 -3.82 17.08
CA ILE A 516 -25.32 -5.16 17.62
C ILE A 516 -25.57 -5.01 19.12
N VAL A 517 -26.60 -5.69 19.65
CA VAL A 517 -26.79 -5.89 21.09
C VAL A 517 -26.51 -7.34 21.41
N GLN A 518 -26.13 -7.63 22.65
CA GLN A 518 -26.16 -9.00 23.12
C GLN A 518 -27.49 -9.69 22.77
N PRO A 519 -27.44 -10.94 22.25
CA PRO A 519 -28.63 -11.71 21.90
C PRO A 519 -29.53 -11.92 23.14
N GLU A 520 -30.85 -11.89 22.95
CA GLU A 520 -31.80 -12.23 24.03
C GLU A 520 -31.61 -13.70 24.46
N GLU A 521 -32.02 -14.07 25.70
CA GLU A 521 -31.85 -15.45 26.23
C GLU A 521 -32.38 -16.55 25.31
N ASP A 522 -33.39 -16.26 24.48
CA ASP A 522 -34.01 -17.20 23.56
C ASP A 522 -33.27 -17.32 22.20
N GLU A 523 -32.43 -16.33 21.82
CA GLU A 523 -31.60 -16.33 20.59
C GLU A 523 -30.21 -16.97 20.81
N LYS A 524 -29.79 -17.06 22.08
CA LYS A 524 -28.57 -17.73 22.54
C LYS A 524 -28.55 -19.24 22.24
N GLU A 525 -29.69 -19.85 21.91
CA GLU A 525 -29.75 -21.28 21.57
C GLU A 525 -29.48 -21.60 20.09
N THR A 526 -29.42 -20.62 19.17
CA THR A 526 -29.33 -20.93 17.72
C THR A 526 -28.35 -20.14 16.85
N ALA A 527 -27.85 -18.94 17.21
CA ALA A 527 -27.00 -18.13 16.30
C ALA A 527 -25.72 -17.51 16.89
N TRP A 528 -25.56 -17.49 18.22
CA TRP A 528 -24.39 -16.93 18.90
C TRP A 528 -23.78 -17.94 19.86
N SER A 529 -22.45 -18.02 19.89
CA SER A 529 -21.69 -18.83 20.84
C SER A 529 -20.79 -17.95 21.70
N GLN A 530 -20.30 -18.48 22.81
CA GLN A 530 -19.31 -17.78 23.63
C GLN A 530 -17.96 -17.82 22.90
N ALA A 531 -17.24 -16.69 22.87
CA ALA A 531 -15.93 -16.64 22.23
C ALA A 531 -14.96 -17.63 22.88
N ALA A 532 -14.13 -18.27 22.05
CA ALA A 532 -13.03 -19.09 22.54
C ALA A 532 -11.92 -18.18 23.06
N VAL A 533 -11.41 -18.46 24.25
CA VAL A 533 -10.40 -17.65 24.93
C VAL A 533 -9.06 -18.37 24.94
N ASP A 534 -7.99 -17.65 24.60
CA ASP A 534 -6.60 -18.06 24.62
C ASP A 534 -6.30 -19.36 23.82
N GLN A 535 -6.99 -19.53 22.68
CA GLN A 535 -6.82 -20.67 21.77
C GLN A 535 -5.86 -20.40 20.59
N VAL A 536 -5.05 -19.34 20.68
CA VAL A 536 -3.99 -19.06 19.71
C VAL A 536 -2.69 -19.80 20.06
N ASP A 537 -1.79 -19.96 19.09
CA ASP A 537 -0.48 -20.56 19.33
C ASP A 537 0.28 -19.82 20.44
N SER A 538 0.88 -20.55 21.38
CA SER A 538 1.55 -19.96 22.54
C SER A 538 2.69 -19.00 22.17
N ARG A 539 3.26 -19.13 20.96
CA ARG A 539 4.32 -18.26 20.47
C ARG A 539 3.87 -16.80 20.35
N TYR A 540 2.59 -16.52 20.12
CA TYR A 540 2.08 -15.14 20.02
C TYR A 540 2.07 -14.38 21.35
N TYR A 541 2.15 -15.07 22.49
CA TYR A 541 2.27 -14.43 23.80
C TYR A 541 3.71 -13.98 24.09
N ASP A 542 4.69 -14.62 23.45
CA ASP A 542 6.11 -14.34 23.63
C ASP A 542 6.63 -13.25 22.66
N LEU A 543 5.82 -12.84 21.69
CA LEU A 543 6.18 -11.78 20.74
C LEU A 543 6.11 -10.39 21.39
N PRO A 544 7.02 -9.48 21.00
CA PRO A 544 6.89 -8.07 21.36
C PRO A 544 5.59 -7.46 20.81
N TYR A 545 4.83 -6.80 21.67
CA TYR A 545 3.72 -5.94 21.27
C TYR A 545 4.22 -4.50 21.17
N VAL A 546 3.87 -3.81 20.10
CA VAL A 546 4.33 -2.43 19.85
C VAL A 546 3.14 -1.57 19.43
N GLY A 547 3.01 -0.38 19.99
CA GLY A 547 2.04 0.60 19.51
C GLY A 547 2.30 0.94 18.04
N LYS A 548 1.27 0.88 17.20
CA LYS A 548 1.36 1.26 15.78
C LYS A 548 1.77 2.73 15.70
N TYR A 549 2.86 3.01 14.98
CA TYR A 549 3.42 4.35 14.85
C TYR A 549 3.48 4.85 13.41
N ASN A 550 3.33 3.97 12.42
CA ASN A 550 3.20 4.37 11.01
C ASN A 550 1.75 4.76 10.70
N ASP A 551 1.58 5.58 9.66
CA ASP A 551 0.28 6.12 9.27
C ASP A 551 -0.73 5.01 8.90
N PRO A 552 -1.99 5.10 9.38
CA PRO A 552 -3.04 4.14 9.08
C PRO A 552 -3.41 4.19 7.59
N ILE A 553 -3.99 3.10 7.08
CA ILE A 553 -4.58 3.08 5.74
C ILE A 553 -5.95 3.76 5.85
N THR A 554 -6.15 4.83 5.10
CA THR A 554 -7.42 5.59 5.09
C THR A 554 -7.87 5.90 3.67
N CYS A 555 -9.09 6.40 3.52
CA CYS A 555 -9.50 7.02 2.27
C CYS A 555 -8.88 8.43 2.16
N ILE A 556 -7.75 8.55 1.48
CA ILE A 556 -7.04 9.83 1.32
C ILE A 556 -7.69 10.75 0.28
N GLN A 557 -8.54 10.22 -0.60
CA GLN A 557 -9.24 10.98 -1.64
C GLN A 557 -10.45 10.21 -2.17
N GLU A 558 -11.56 10.92 -2.43
CA GLU A 558 -12.70 10.37 -3.17
C GLU A 558 -12.65 10.77 -4.65
N LEU A 559 -12.93 9.81 -5.54
CA LEU A 559 -12.99 10.01 -6.99
C LEU A 559 -14.39 9.69 -7.52
N ARG A 560 -14.93 10.57 -8.37
CA ARG A 560 -16.17 10.30 -9.11
C ARG A 560 -15.83 9.80 -10.51
N PRO A 561 -16.54 8.79 -11.04
CA PRO A 561 -16.33 8.35 -12.40
C PRO A 561 -16.69 9.47 -13.38
N ILE A 562 -15.88 9.60 -14.43
CA ILE A 562 -16.05 10.60 -15.48
C ILE A 562 -17.01 10.13 -16.57
N SER A 563 -17.26 8.81 -16.66
CA SER A 563 -18.20 8.23 -17.61
C SER A 563 -18.70 6.85 -17.18
N VAL A 564 -19.83 6.43 -17.76
CA VAL A 564 -20.37 5.07 -17.68
C VAL A 564 -20.79 4.62 -19.08
N SER A 565 -20.54 3.36 -19.42
CA SER A 565 -20.93 2.72 -20.68
C SER A 565 -21.62 1.38 -20.45
N GLU A 566 -22.34 0.87 -21.45
CA GLU A 566 -23.00 -0.45 -21.41
C GLU A 566 -22.53 -1.26 -22.64
N PRO A 567 -21.31 -1.82 -22.62
CA PRO A 567 -20.76 -2.57 -23.76
C PRO A 567 -21.55 -3.83 -24.10
N VAL A 568 -22.12 -4.47 -23.07
CA VAL A 568 -23.03 -5.62 -23.16
C VAL A 568 -24.26 -5.27 -22.33
N SER A 569 -25.46 -5.64 -22.79
CA SER A 569 -26.70 -5.33 -22.06
C SER A 569 -26.64 -5.88 -20.64
N GLY A 570 -26.85 -5.01 -19.64
CA GLY A 570 -26.76 -5.36 -18.21
C GLY A 570 -25.33 -5.39 -17.63
N THR A 571 -24.32 -4.97 -18.40
CA THR A 571 -22.93 -4.80 -17.95
C THR A 571 -22.55 -3.34 -18.05
N TYR A 572 -22.34 -2.68 -16.92
CA TYR A 572 -22.04 -1.26 -16.85
C TYR A 572 -20.57 -1.02 -16.49
N VAL A 573 -19.84 -0.25 -17.30
CA VAL A 573 -18.41 0.02 -17.08
C VAL A 573 -18.18 1.49 -16.84
N TYR A 574 -17.62 1.81 -15.68
CA TYR A 574 -17.27 3.15 -15.23
C TYR A 574 -15.79 3.41 -15.43
N ASP A 575 -15.45 4.61 -15.91
CA ASP A 575 -14.07 5.10 -15.98
C ASP A 575 -13.87 6.20 -14.93
N PHE A 576 -12.93 6.02 -14.02
CA PHE A 576 -12.55 7.03 -13.02
C PHE A 576 -11.61 8.11 -13.58
N GLY A 577 -11.03 7.89 -14.76
CA GLY A 577 -10.04 8.78 -15.36
C GLY A 577 -8.67 8.71 -14.68
N GLN A 578 -8.51 7.85 -13.68
CA GLN A 578 -7.31 7.64 -12.87
C GLN A 578 -7.25 6.17 -12.44
N ASN A 579 -6.07 5.56 -12.54
CA ASN A 579 -5.75 4.25 -11.95
C ASN A 579 -5.27 4.44 -10.51
N PHE A 580 -5.90 3.78 -9.53
CA PHE A 580 -5.61 3.94 -8.11
C PHE A 580 -5.86 2.65 -7.34
N ALA A 581 -5.30 2.53 -6.14
CA ALA A 581 -5.65 1.46 -5.21
C ALA A 581 -6.80 1.89 -4.30
N GLY A 582 -7.79 1.02 -4.10
CA GLY A 582 -8.85 1.24 -3.14
C GLY A 582 -10.10 0.40 -3.39
N VAL A 583 -11.27 0.94 -3.05
CA VAL A 583 -12.57 0.25 -3.20
C VAL A 583 -13.61 1.19 -3.81
N CYS A 584 -14.77 0.67 -4.19
CA CYS A 584 -15.89 1.50 -4.64
C CYS A 584 -17.03 1.53 -3.62
N ARG A 585 -17.57 2.72 -3.37
CA ARG A 585 -18.86 2.94 -2.72
C ARG A 585 -19.92 3.15 -3.77
N ILE A 586 -20.95 2.31 -3.76
CA ILE A 586 -22.05 2.36 -4.74
C ILE A 586 -23.40 2.49 -4.03
N THR A 587 -24.23 3.41 -4.49
CA THR A 587 -25.65 3.48 -4.13
C THR A 587 -26.47 2.94 -5.29
N MET A 588 -27.28 1.93 -5.04
CA MET A 588 -28.00 1.20 -6.07
C MET A 588 -29.45 0.94 -5.67
N ASN A 589 -30.28 0.60 -6.66
CA ASN A 589 -31.62 0.06 -6.45
C ASN A 589 -31.66 -1.33 -7.07
N ALA A 590 -31.99 -2.34 -6.28
CA ALA A 590 -31.99 -3.74 -6.71
C ALA A 590 -33.18 -4.49 -6.07
N LYS A 591 -33.42 -5.71 -6.53
CA LYS A 591 -34.42 -6.60 -5.92
C LYS A 591 -33.75 -7.54 -4.94
N ALA A 592 -34.53 -7.98 -3.95
CA ALA A 592 -34.10 -8.99 -3.00
C ALA A 592 -33.64 -10.26 -3.74
N GLY A 593 -32.41 -10.69 -3.47
CA GLY A 593 -31.80 -11.85 -4.11
C GLY A 593 -31.07 -11.55 -5.42
N ASP A 594 -31.05 -10.30 -5.91
CA ASP A 594 -30.15 -9.93 -7.01
C ASP A 594 -28.70 -10.01 -6.51
N LEU A 595 -27.84 -10.70 -7.27
CA LEU A 595 -26.40 -10.71 -7.03
C LEU A 595 -25.73 -9.60 -7.87
N VAL A 596 -25.35 -8.52 -7.21
CA VAL A 596 -24.60 -7.42 -7.82
C VAL A 596 -23.11 -7.74 -7.75
N THR A 597 -22.42 -7.69 -8.89
CA THR A 597 -21.00 -8.04 -8.99
C THR A 597 -20.20 -6.83 -9.45
N LEU A 598 -19.17 -6.46 -8.70
CA LEU A 598 -18.26 -5.36 -8.96
C LEU A 598 -16.89 -5.93 -9.31
N ARG A 599 -16.47 -5.81 -10.57
CA ARG A 599 -15.15 -6.27 -11.04
C ARG A 599 -14.26 -5.08 -11.35
N TYR A 600 -12.98 -5.21 -11.04
CA TYR A 600 -12.01 -4.13 -11.14
C TYR A 600 -10.96 -4.40 -12.22
N GLY A 601 -10.52 -3.36 -12.94
CA GLY A 601 -9.48 -3.49 -13.97
C GLY A 601 -8.71 -2.20 -14.24
N GLU A 602 -7.45 -2.34 -14.62
CA GLU A 602 -6.56 -1.21 -14.94
C GLU A 602 -6.77 -0.65 -16.35
N ALA A 603 -7.26 -1.48 -17.28
CA ALA A 603 -7.51 -1.13 -18.67
C ALA A 603 -8.85 -1.66 -19.18
N LEU A 604 -9.22 -1.26 -20.40
CA LEU A 604 -10.39 -1.78 -21.11
C LEU A 604 -9.96 -2.65 -22.30
N ASN A 605 -10.75 -3.68 -22.56
CA ASN A 605 -10.77 -4.34 -23.85
C ASN A 605 -11.16 -3.31 -24.92
N SER A 606 -10.29 -3.07 -25.90
CA SER A 606 -10.54 -2.12 -26.98
C SER A 606 -10.40 -2.78 -28.34
N ASP A 607 -10.93 -2.14 -29.39
CA ASP A 607 -10.75 -2.62 -30.77
C ASP A 607 -9.27 -2.71 -31.16
N THR A 608 -8.44 -1.85 -30.55
CA THR A 608 -6.99 -1.77 -30.77
C THR A 608 -6.19 -2.65 -29.82
N LEU A 609 -6.78 -3.15 -28.72
CA LEU A 609 -6.08 -4.04 -27.80
C LEU A 609 -5.98 -5.44 -28.42
N ARG A 610 -4.76 -5.88 -28.67
CA ARG A 610 -4.48 -7.15 -29.33
C ARG A 610 -4.76 -8.34 -28.43
N ASN A 611 -4.33 -8.27 -27.18
CA ASN A 611 -4.52 -9.29 -26.15
C ASN A 611 -5.74 -9.00 -25.26
N LYS A 612 -6.85 -8.62 -25.90
CA LYS A 612 -8.13 -8.53 -25.20
C LYS A 612 -8.57 -9.89 -24.68
N ASP A 613 -9.10 -9.93 -23.47
CA ASP A 613 -9.56 -11.14 -22.78
C ASP A 613 -11.10 -11.26 -22.77
N ASP A 614 -11.81 -10.21 -23.20
CA ASP A 614 -13.27 -10.17 -23.27
C ASP A 614 -13.75 -9.16 -24.35
N VAL A 615 -15.06 -8.91 -24.40
CA VAL A 615 -15.73 -8.03 -25.36
C VAL A 615 -15.23 -6.59 -25.27
N VAL A 616 -15.10 -5.92 -26.42
CA VAL A 616 -14.71 -4.51 -26.48
C VAL A 616 -15.62 -3.63 -25.61
N GLY A 617 -15.00 -2.82 -24.77
CA GLY A 617 -15.62 -1.92 -23.79
C GLY A 617 -15.73 -2.49 -22.39
N THR A 618 -15.49 -3.79 -22.18
CA THR A 618 -15.38 -4.40 -20.85
C THR A 618 -13.98 -4.19 -20.26
N ILE A 619 -13.82 -4.45 -18.96
CA ILE A 619 -12.50 -4.39 -18.31
C ILE A 619 -11.57 -5.49 -18.82
N TRP A 620 -10.29 -5.16 -18.97
CA TRP A 620 -9.22 -6.11 -19.24
C TRP A 620 -8.60 -6.59 -17.93
N THR A 621 -8.42 -7.91 -17.80
CA THR A 621 -8.08 -8.57 -16.53
C THR A 621 -6.99 -9.64 -16.64
N GLU A 622 -6.34 -9.77 -17.81
CA GLU A 622 -5.27 -10.74 -18.03
C GLU A 622 -4.09 -10.52 -17.06
N ASN A 623 -3.76 -9.26 -16.76
CA ASN A 623 -2.65 -8.91 -15.89
C ASN A 623 -2.89 -9.08 -14.39
N LEU A 624 -4.12 -9.40 -13.98
CA LEU A 624 -4.43 -9.68 -12.57
C LEU A 624 -4.00 -11.10 -12.15
N LEU A 625 -3.59 -11.94 -13.10
CA LEU A 625 -3.21 -13.34 -12.87
C LEU A 625 -4.33 -14.07 -12.08
N THR A 626 -4.06 -14.66 -10.92
CA THR A 626 -5.09 -15.39 -10.15
C THR A 626 -5.96 -14.54 -9.23
N ALA A 627 -5.69 -13.24 -9.08
CA ALA A 627 -6.49 -12.35 -8.22
C ALA A 627 -7.84 -12.03 -8.87
N ASP A 628 -8.95 -12.56 -8.35
CA ASP A 628 -10.28 -12.34 -8.94
C ASP A 628 -10.67 -10.85 -8.97
N ALA A 629 -10.21 -10.07 -7.98
CA ALA A 629 -10.47 -8.64 -7.83
C ALA A 629 -11.96 -8.33 -8.10
N THR A 630 -12.83 -9.00 -7.35
CA THR A 630 -14.28 -8.94 -7.56
C THR A 630 -15.02 -8.94 -6.23
N ASP A 631 -15.84 -7.92 -6.01
CA ASP A 631 -16.75 -7.86 -4.87
C ASP A 631 -18.16 -8.31 -5.28
N TYR A 632 -18.81 -9.03 -4.39
CA TYR A 632 -20.14 -9.61 -4.57
C TYR A 632 -21.08 -9.05 -3.51
N TYR A 633 -22.24 -8.57 -3.91
CA TYR A 633 -23.26 -8.02 -3.02
C TYR A 633 -24.61 -8.67 -3.31
N LEU A 634 -25.13 -9.45 -2.36
CA LEU A 634 -26.47 -10.00 -2.42
C LEU A 634 -27.46 -8.97 -1.89
N ALA A 635 -28.29 -8.45 -2.78
CA ALA A 635 -29.13 -7.30 -2.50
C ALA A 635 -30.41 -7.62 -1.72
N ILE A 636 -30.91 -6.60 -1.04
CA ILE A 636 -32.30 -6.51 -0.54
C ILE A 636 -33.15 -5.62 -1.47
N ASP A 637 -34.47 -5.66 -1.28
CA ASP A 637 -35.41 -4.86 -2.09
C ASP A 637 -35.24 -3.36 -1.81
N GLY A 638 -35.03 -2.58 -2.87
CA GLY A 638 -35.03 -1.11 -2.82
C GLY A 638 -33.65 -0.46 -2.90
N GLY A 639 -33.58 0.79 -2.44
CA GLY A 639 -32.37 1.61 -2.45
C GLY A 639 -31.43 1.22 -1.31
N GLN A 640 -30.15 0.98 -1.63
CA GLN A 640 -29.12 0.57 -0.68
C GLN A 640 -27.74 1.08 -1.08
N THR A 641 -26.81 1.15 -0.13
CA THR A 641 -25.41 1.50 -0.38
C THR A 641 -24.50 0.35 0.03
N TYR A 642 -23.52 0.03 -0.82
CA TYR A 642 -22.48 -0.96 -0.56
C TYR A 642 -21.08 -0.33 -0.67
N GLN A 643 -20.19 -0.69 0.25
CA GLN A 643 -18.76 -0.39 0.21
C GLN A 643 -18.00 -1.53 0.92
N PRO A 644 -17.04 -2.19 0.26
CA PRO A 644 -16.17 -3.15 0.92
C PRO A 644 -15.32 -2.50 2.02
N VAL A 645 -15.03 -3.24 3.09
CA VAL A 645 -14.26 -2.74 4.25
C VAL A 645 -13.02 -3.58 4.54
N SER A 646 -12.96 -4.80 4.01
CA SER A 646 -11.95 -5.81 4.35
C SER A 646 -10.91 -6.05 3.26
N VAL A 647 -11.01 -5.34 2.13
CA VAL A 647 -10.19 -5.57 0.92
C VAL A 647 -9.81 -4.24 0.24
N TYR A 648 -8.95 -4.33 -0.78
CA TYR A 648 -8.68 -3.24 -1.72
C TYR A 648 -8.30 -3.82 -3.09
N HIS A 649 -8.43 -3.02 -4.14
CA HIS A 649 -8.15 -3.38 -5.53
C HIS A 649 -7.37 -2.26 -6.22
N GLY A 650 -6.50 -2.58 -7.18
CA GLY A 650 -5.85 -1.60 -8.06
C GLY A 650 -6.59 -1.48 -9.40
N PHE A 651 -7.18 -0.31 -9.69
CA PHE A 651 -8.02 -0.15 -10.87
C PHE A 651 -8.21 1.30 -11.33
N ARG A 652 -8.57 1.43 -12.61
CA ARG A 652 -9.16 2.64 -13.18
C ARG A 652 -10.63 2.46 -13.55
N TYR A 653 -11.00 1.22 -13.85
CA TYR A 653 -12.31 0.88 -14.38
C TYR A 653 -13.04 -0.06 -13.42
N LEU A 654 -14.30 0.25 -13.17
CA LEU A 654 -15.22 -0.61 -12.43
C LEU A 654 -16.26 -1.16 -13.41
N GLN A 655 -16.45 -2.48 -13.42
CA GLN A 655 -17.53 -3.14 -14.14
C GLN A 655 -18.58 -3.65 -13.15
N ILE A 656 -19.84 -3.26 -13.34
CA ILE A 656 -20.99 -3.69 -12.55
C ILE A 656 -21.92 -4.55 -13.40
N THR A 657 -22.30 -5.72 -12.89
CA THR A 657 -23.36 -6.58 -13.43
C THR A 657 -24.39 -6.91 -12.34
N GLY A 658 -25.57 -7.38 -12.74
CA GLY A 658 -26.62 -7.80 -11.79
C GLY A 658 -27.66 -6.73 -11.44
N LEU A 659 -27.62 -5.57 -12.13
CA LEU A 659 -28.59 -4.49 -11.98
C LEU A 659 -29.44 -4.32 -13.25
N GLU A 660 -30.70 -3.89 -13.08
CA GLU A 660 -31.59 -3.59 -14.21
C GLU A 660 -31.21 -2.31 -14.97
N GLU A 661 -30.66 -1.32 -14.25
CA GLU A 661 -30.23 -0.04 -14.79
C GLU A 661 -28.90 0.37 -14.15
N ALA A 662 -28.09 1.14 -14.89
CA ALA A 662 -26.84 1.68 -14.36
C ALA A 662 -27.09 2.71 -13.25
N PRO A 663 -26.40 2.62 -12.10
CA PRO A 663 -26.27 3.75 -11.19
C PRO A 663 -25.79 5.02 -11.92
N SER A 664 -26.23 6.19 -11.46
CA SER A 664 -25.69 7.44 -12.01
C SER A 664 -24.27 7.70 -11.52
N LEU A 665 -23.50 8.54 -12.23
CA LEU A 665 -22.11 8.84 -11.86
C LEU A 665 -21.97 9.41 -10.44
N ASP A 666 -23.01 10.06 -9.91
CA ASP A 666 -23.01 10.59 -8.55
C ASP A 666 -23.28 9.55 -7.46
N GLN A 667 -23.78 8.38 -7.84
CA GLN A 667 -24.04 7.22 -6.99
C GLN A 667 -22.86 6.23 -6.93
N VAL A 668 -21.78 6.49 -7.67
CA VAL A 668 -20.57 5.66 -7.66
C VAL A 668 -19.39 6.53 -7.25
N THR A 669 -18.62 6.09 -6.26
CA THR A 669 -17.45 6.80 -5.76
C THR A 669 -16.30 5.82 -5.56
N GLY A 670 -15.14 6.11 -6.11
CA GLY A 670 -13.89 5.41 -5.85
C GLY A 670 -13.23 5.98 -4.60
N MET A 671 -13.01 5.14 -3.60
CA MET A 671 -12.35 5.48 -2.35
C MET A 671 -10.87 5.17 -2.51
N VAL A 672 -10.02 6.19 -2.66
CA VAL A 672 -8.56 6.00 -2.84
C VAL A 672 -7.96 5.64 -1.49
N LEU A 673 -7.47 4.42 -1.35
CA LEU A 673 -6.89 3.91 -0.11
C LEU A 673 -5.36 3.99 -0.17
N SER A 674 -4.76 4.49 0.91
CA SER A 674 -3.31 4.58 1.07
C SER A 674 -2.98 4.79 2.55
N SER A 675 -1.76 4.45 2.98
CA SER A 675 -1.20 5.02 4.20
C SER A 675 -1.28 6.55 4.12
N ALA A 676 -1.81 7.18 5.17
CA ALA A 676 -2.20 8.58 5.19
C ALA A 676 -1.01 9.57 5.25
N LEU A 677 -0.04 9.43 4.34
CA LEU A 677 1.17 10.26 4.33
C LEU A 677 0.87 11.69 3.85
N ASP A 678 1.46 12.66 4.54
CA ASP A 678 1.48 14.05 4.10
C ASP A 678 2.28 14.20 2.80
N LEU A 679 1.67 14.74 1.74
CA LEU A 679 2.41 15.13 0.54
C LEU A 679 3.38 16.28 0.86
N SER A 680 4.62 16.14 0.44
CA SER A 680 5.71 17.09 0.70
C SER A 680 6.31 17.69 -0.57
N GLY A 681 5.95 17.20 -1.77
CA GLY A 681 6.54 17.63 -3.03
C GLY A 681 5.54 18.25 -4.00
N GLU A 682 5.97 19.31 -4.69
CA GLU A 682 5.23 19.93 -5.79
C GLU A 682 6.15 20.13 -6.99
N PHE A 683 5.63 19.90 -8.20
CA PHE A 683 6.35 20.17 -9.45
C PHE A 683 5.39 20.57 -10.58
N GLU A 684 5.81 21.55 -11.39
CA GLU A 684 5.16 21.95 -12.63
C GLU A 684 6.20 22.54 -13.61
N CYS A 685 6.09 22.21 -14.90
CA CYS A 685 6.90 22.79 -15.97
C CYS A 685 6.06 23.09 -17.21
N SER A 686 6.69 23.68 -18.24
CA SER A 686 6.01 24.00 -19.50
C SER A 686 5.70 22.80 -20.41
N ASP A 687 6.14 21.58 -20.06
CA ASP A 687 5.86 20.35 -20.82
C ASP A 687 4.79 19.50 -20.11
N GLU A 688 3.58 19.49 -20.67
CA GLU A 688 2.42 18.82 -20.09
C GLU A 688 2.59 17.30 -19.97
N ALA A 689 3.37 16.66 -20.85
CA ALA A 689 3.60 15.22 -20.76
C ALA A 689 4.49 14.89 -19.56
N VAL A 690 5.45 15.76 -19.23
CA VAL A 690 6.30 15.63 -18.04
C VAL A 690 5.51 15.92 -16.77
N ASN A 691 4.61 16.93 -16.79
CA ASN A 691 3.69 17.17 -15.67
C ASN A 691 2.82 15.94 -15.40
N GLN A 692 2.30 15.30 -16.45
CA GLN A 692 1.53 14.06 -16.32
C GLN A 692 2.41 12.89 -15.84
N TYR A 693 3.66 12.75 -16.29
CA TYR A 693 4.58 11.73 -15.78
C TYR A 693 4.89 11.89 -14.28
N TRP A 694 5.10 13.13 -13.83
CA TRP A 694 5.25 13.43 -12.40
C TRP A 694 3.97 13.05 -11.64
N SER A 695 2.79 13.42 -12.15
CA SER A 695 1.51 13.04 -11.55
C SER A 695 1.33 11.52 -11.50
N ASN A 696 1.67 10.79 -12.56
CA ASN A 696 1.63 9.33 -12.63
C ASN A 696 2.51 8.70 -11.55
N THR A 697 3.71 9.26 -11.35
CA THR A 697 4.65 8.82 -10.30
C THR A 697 4.03 8.99 -8.90
N VAL A 698 3.41 10.13 -8.62
CA VAL A 698 2.74 10.38 -7.34
C VAL A 698 1.56 9.43 -7.13
N TRP A 699 0.76 9.15 -8.17
CA TRP A 699 -0.35 8.19 -8.08
C TRP A 699 0.10 6.75 -7.88
N SER A 700 1.20 6.34 -8.52
CA SER A 700 1.79 5.03 -8.29
C SER A 700 2.37 4.88 -6.89
N GLN A 701 2.92 5.94 -6.30
CA GLN A 701 3.29 5.94 -4.89
C GLN A 701 2.08 5.76 -3.98
N LYS A 702 1.04 6.59 -4.14
CA LYS A 702 -0.20 6.48 -3.34
C LYS A 702 -0.79 5.07 -3.38
N SER A 703 -0.88 4.48 -4.58
CA SER A 703 -1.49 3.17 -4.79
C SER A 703 -0.75 2.03 -4.10
N ASN A 704 0.56 2.17 -3.92
CA ASN A 704 1.43 1.10 -3.47
C ASN A 704 2.02 1.35 -2.07
N PHE A 705 1.57 2.40 -1.40
CA PHE A 705 1.94 2.68 -0.02
C PHE A 705 0.79 2.26 0.88
N LEU A 706 0.59 0.95 1.02
CA LEU A 706 -0.49 0.33 1.79
C LEU A 706 0.12 -0.42 2.98
N ASP A 707 0.50 0.33 4.02
CA ASP A 707 1.21 -0.13 5.23
C ASP A 707 2.62 -0.74 4.98
N ASN A 708 2.89 -1.22 3.77
CA ASN A 708 4.19 -1.59 3.22
C ASN A 708 4.33 -1.04 1.78
N PRO A 709 5.56 -0.83 1.27
CA PRO A 709 5.80 -0.39 -0.11
C PRO A 709 5.57 -1.53 -1.09
N THR A 710 4.32 -1.80 -1.46
CA THR A 710 3.98 -2.90 -2.37
C THR A 710 4.54 -2.67 -3.76
N ASP A 711 4.89 -3.70 -4.50
CA ASP A 711 5.35 -3.58 -5.87
C ASP A 711 4.21 -3.08 -6.78
N CYS A 712 3.06 -3.77 -6.69
CA CYS A 712 1.83 -3.47 -7.40
C CYS A 712 0.63 -3.50 -6.43
N ALA A 713 -0.57 -3.19 -6.93
CA ALA A 713 -1.76 -3.03 -6.09
C ALA A 713 -2.99 -3.85 -6.54
N GLN A 714 -2.86 -4.65 -7.60
CA GLN A 714 -4.00 -5.26 -8.31
C GLN A 714 -3.93 -6.78 -8.49
N ARG A 715 -2.73 -7.36 -8.62
CA ARG A 715 -2.56 -8.80 -8.90
C ARG A 715 -2.29 -9.59 -7.61
N ASP A 716 -2.15 -10.89 -7.74
CA ASP A 716 -1.88 -11.88 -6.68
C ASP A 716 -0.45 -11.80 -6.09
N GLU A 717 0.03 -10.58 -5.84
CA GLU A 717 1.39 -10.29 -5.37
C GLU A 717 1.41 -9.22 -4.27
N CYS A 718 1.25 -7.93 -4.60
CA CYS A 718 1.17 -6.82 -3.63
C CYS A 718 2.17 -6.92 -2.44
N HIS A 719 3.41 -7.29 -2.73
CA HIS A 719 4.44 -7.58 -1.73
C HIS A 719 5.38 -6.40 -1.56
N GLY A 720 5.91 -6.23 -0.34
CA GLY A 720 6.93 -5.22 -0.07
C GLY A 720 8.28 -5.64 -0.65
N TRP A 721 8.44 -5.60 -1.97
CA TRP A 721 9.68 -5.94 -2.67
C TRP A 721 10.78 -4.89 -2.40
N ALA A 722 11.93 -5.38 -1.94
CA ALA A 722 13.00 -4.53 -1.44
C ALA A 722 13.70 -3.72 -2.54
N GLY A 723 13.87 -4.32 -3.73
CA GLY A 723 14.49 -3.65 -4.88
C GLY A 723 13.68 -2.44 -5.34
N ASP A 724 12.38 -2.62 -5.52
CA ASP A 724 11.41 -1.58 -5.83
C ASP A 724 11.46 -0.45 -4.80
N ALA A 725 11.27 -0.81 -3.52
CA ALA A 725 11.25 0.15 -2.43
C ALA A 725 12.56 0.95 -2.36
N GLN A 726 13.71 0.30 -2.58
CA GLN A 726 15.01 0.94 -2.60
C GLN A 726 15.11 2.01 -3.67
N ILE A 727 14.91 1.63 -4.94
CA ILE A 727 15.19 2.53 -6.08
C ILE A 727 14.25 3.73 -6.08
N PHE A 728 13.06 3.57 -5.49
CA PHE A 728 12.06 4.63 -5.40
C PHE A 728 12.17 5.47 -4.11
N SER A 729 12.81 4.97 -3.05
CA SER A 729 12.82 5.62 -1.72
C SER A 729 13.25 7.09 -1.73
N GLY A 730 14.22 7.46 -2.58
CA GLY A 730 14.64 8.85 -2.75
C GLY A 730 13.51 9.73 -3.29
N MET A 731 12.85 9.29 -4.37
CA MET A 731 11.70 9.99 -4.96
C MET A 731 10.51 10.04 -3.99
N ALA A 732 10.20 8.93 -3.33
CA ALA A 732 9.12 8.83 -2.35
C ALA A 732 9.25 9.89 -1.25
N CYS A 733 10.47 10.10 -0.75
CA CYS A 733 10.79 11.06 0.29
C CYS A 733 10.69 12.53 -0.14
N TYR A 734 10.78 12.83 -1.44
CA TYR A 734 10.46 14.17 -1.96
C TYR A 734 8.95 14.38 -2.12
N ASN A 735 8.21 13.34 -2.49
CA ASN A 735 6.77 13.43 -2.77
C ASN A 735 5.90 13.43 -1.51
N SER A 736 6.28 12.66 -0.49
CA SER A 736 5.57 12.59 0.79
C SER A 736 6.52 12.38 1.97
N ASN A 737 6.07 12.79 3.15
CA ASN A 737 6.72 12.44 4.40
C ASN A 737 6.64 10.91 4.61
N SER A 738 7.71 10.21 4.23
CA SER A 738 7.76 8.75 4.18
C SER A 738 8.61 8.14 5.30
N ASP A 739 8.99 8.93 6.32
CA ASP A 739 9.92 8.50 7.37
C ASP A 739 9.39 7.29 8.16
N LEU A 740 8.23 7.43 8.81
CA LEU A 740 7.67 6.36 9.65
C LEU A 740 7.27 5.13 8.86
N PHE A 741 6.75 5.34 7.63
CA PHE A 741 6.42 4.28 6.70
C PHE A 741 7.64 3.40 6.37
N TYR A 742 8.75 4.03 5.96
CA TYR A 742 9.97 3.27 5.66
C TYR A 742 10.70 2.77 6.90
N ARG A 743 10.57 3.40 8.07
CA ARG A 743 11.11 2.85 9.32
C ARG A 743 10.46 1.53 9.70
N LYS A 744 9.13 1.45 9.59
CA LYS A 744 8.39 0.20 9.80
C LYS A 744 8.87 -0.87 8.83
N TYR A 745 9.02 -0.54 7.56
CA TYR A 745 9.54 -1.48 6.56
C TYR A 745 11.00 -1.90 6.82
N LEU A 746 11.87 -0.96 7.22
CA LEU A 746 13.27 -1.22 7.56
C LEU A 746 13.38 -2.15 8.78
N LYS A 747 12.54 -1.95 9.80
CA LYS A 747 12.43 -2.85 10.95
C LYS A 747 12.14 -4.28 10.51
N GLU A 748 11.22 -4.47 9.57
CA GLU A 748 10.84 -5.78 9.06
C GLU A 748 11.97 -6.43 8.25
N LEU A 749 12.60 -5.70 7.33
CA LEU A 749 13.79 -6.18 6.62
C LEU A 749 14.90 -6.63 7.58
N CYS A 750 15.18 -5.83 8.61
CA CYS A 750 16.20 -6.14 9.60
C CYS A 750 15.83 -7.30 10.52
N SER A 751 14.57 -7.45 10.89
CA SER A 751 14.11 -8.56 11.75
C SER A 751 14.16 -9.91 11.02
N LEU A 752 13.93 -9.88 9.70
CA LEU A 752 13.94 -11.04 8.82
C LEU A 752 15.33 -11.35 8.21
N GLN A 753 16.37 -10.58 8.55
CA GLN A 753 17.74 -10.84 8.11
C GLN A 753 18.22 -12.23 8.58
N SER A 754 18.84 -12.98 7.68
CA SER A 754 19.37 -14.31 8.01
C SER A 754 20.57 -14.23 8.96
N ASP A 755 20.88 -15.36 9.61
CA ASP A 755 21.98 -15.44 10.58
C ASP A 755 23.35 -15.13 9.97
N ASP A 756 23.54 -15.42 8.67
CA ASP A 756 24.76 -15.12 7.91
C ASP A 756 24.78 -13.70 7.31
N GLY A 757 23.73 -12.89 7.53
CA GLY A 757 23.69 -11.47 7.19
C GLY A 757 22.94 -11.13 5.89
N ALA A 758 22.36 -12.11 5.19
CA ALA A 758 21.58 -11.85 3.98
C ALA A 758 20.24 -11.19 4.33
N PHE A 759 19.93 -10.07 3.67
CA PHE A 759 18.59 -9.48 3.72
C PHE A 759 17.62 -10.23 2.80
N PRO A 760 16.32 -10.28 3.14
CA PRO A 760 15.30 -10.88 2.28
C PRO A 760 15.01 -9.97 1.08
N ASP A 761 14.53 -10.54 -0.03
CA ASP A 761 14.13 -9.75 -1.20
C ASP A 761 12.78 -9.02 -0.99
N MET A 762 12.04 -9.36 0.06
CA MET A 762 10.73 -8.76 0.38
C MET A 762 10.45 -8.79 1.89
N ALA A 763 9.63 -7.85 2.37
CA ALA A 763 9.13 -7.81 3.74
C ALA A 763 7.67 -7.27 3.84
N PRO A 764 6.82 -7.83 4.74
CA PRO A 764 7.00 -9.13 5.39
C PRO A 764 7.12 -10.24 4.33
N ARG A 765 7.83 -11.30 4.69
CA ARG A 765 8.18 -12.36 3.75
C ARG A 765 7.18 -13.49 3.85
N ASN A 766 6.57 -13.82 2.72
CA ASN A 766 5.41 -14.72 2.69
C ASN A 766 5.75 -16.12 2.15
N PHE A 767 6.80 -16.26 1.33
CA PHE A 767 7.10 -17.53 0.63
C PHE A 767 8.44 -18.18 0.97
N GLY A 768 8.42 -19.52 1.03
CA GLY A 768 9.59 -20.39 1.16
C GLY A 768 10.26 -20.34 2.53
N THR A 769 9.57 -19.83 3.54
CA THR A 769 10.10 -19.61 4.90
C THR A 769 9.50 -20.55 5.94
N GLY A 770 10.27 -20.81 7.00
CA GLY A 770 9.71 -21.37 8.23
C GLY A 770 9.01 -20.30 9.09
N TRP A 771 8.61 -20.69 10.31
CA TRP A 771 7.99 -19.77 11.29
C TRP A 771 8.84 -18.53 11.57
N ASP A 772 10.17 -18.63 11.56
CA ASP A 772 11.05 -17.49 11.82
C ASP A 772 11.08 -16.46 10.67
N GLY A 773 10.38 -16.74 9.56
CA GLY A 773 10.34 -15.87 8.39
C GLY A 773 11.67 -15.77 7.65
N ARG A 774 12.65 -16.61 8.02
CA ARG A 774 13.98 -16.67 7.43
C ARG A 774 14.09 -17.84 6.45
N GLY A 775 14.97 -17.71 5.46
CA GLY A 775 15.10 -18.65 4.32
C GLY A 775 14.27 -18.22 3.10
N GLY A 776 14.42 -18.86 1.94
CA GLY A 776 13.82 -18.45 0.64
C GLY A 776 14.72 -17.53 -0.21
N ALA A 777 14.19 -16.88 -1.25
CA ALA A 777 14.82 -15.80 -2.04
C ALA A 777 15.34 -14.61 -1.19
N GLY A 778 16.65 -14.42 -1.13
CA GLY A 778 17.30 -13.35 -0.39
C GLY A 778 18.79 -13.31 -0.71
N GLY A 779 19.48 -12.28 -0.22
CA GLY A 779 20.91 -12.10 -0.48
C GLY A 779 21.24 -11.59 -1.89
N ASN A 780 20.24 -11.12 -2.63
CA ASN A 780 20.43 -10.61 -3.99
C ASN A 780 20.76 -9.12 -3.96
N ASN A 781 21.78 -8.71 -4.70
CA ASN A 781 22.13 -7.30 -4.84
C ASN A 781 20.99 -6.50 -5.51
N CYS A 782 20.96 -5.19 -5.28
CA CYS A 782 19.86 -4.27 -5.58
C CYS A 782 18.58 -4.49 -4.76
N TRP A 783 18.31 -5.70 -4.25
CA TRP A 783 17.18 -5.99 -3.35
C TRP A 783 17.62 -5.97 -1.88
N GLY A 784 18.59 -6.79 -1.50
CA GLY A 784 19.12 -6.84 -0.14
C GLY A 784 19.83 -5.55 0.28
N ASP A 785 20.33 -4.77 -0.68
CA ASP A 785 20.93 -3.46 -0.44
C ASP A 785 19.92 -2.42 0.10
N ALA A 786 18.61 -2.71 -0.01
CA ALA A 786 17.53 -1.77 0.32
C ALA A 786 17.60 -1.24 1.74
N ALA A 787 17.94 -2.09 2.71
CA ALA A 787 18.05 -1.68 4.10
C ALA A 787 19.11 -0.57 4.29
N VAL A 788 20.25 -0.67 3.60
CA VAL A 788 21.34 0.32 3.66
C VAL A 788 20.92 1.61 2.96
N VAL A 789 20.37 1.51 1.76
CA VAL A 789 20.00 2.68 0.94
C VAL A 789 18.82 3.44 1.54
N ILE A 790 17.77 2.75 2.00
CA ILE A 790 16.61 3.36 2.65
C ILE A 790 17.06 4.08 3.93
N ALA A 791 17.86 3.43 4.79
CA ALA A 791 18.37 4.06 6.01
C ALA A 791 19.16 5.35 5.70
N TRP A 792 20.01 5.31 4.67
CA TRP A 792 20.77 6.48 4.22
C TRP A 792 19.87 7.60 3.65
N ASN A 793 18.87 7.25 2.84
CA ASN A 793 17.94 8.20 2.26
C ASN A 793 17.08 8.87 3.34
N LEU A 794 16.58 8.11 4.33
CA LEU A 794 15.87 8.66 5.49
C LEU A 794 16.74 9.64 6.28
N TYR A 795 17.97 9.26 6.60
CA TYR A 795 18.92 10.14 7.30
C TYR A 795 19.16 11.43 6.51
N THR A 796 19.52 11.33 5.24
CA THR A 796 19.83 12.52 4.43
C THR A 796 18.62 13.41 4.18
N GLN A 797 17.42 12.84 4.05
CA GLN A 797 16.19 13.60 3.81
C GLN A 797 15.66 14.29 5.08
N TYR A 798 15.63 13.59 6.22
CA TYR A 798 14.94 14.04 7.44
C TYR A 798 15.90 14.46 8.57
N GLY A 799 17.18 14.13 8.47
CA GLY A 799 18.20 14.52 9.45
C GLY A 799 18.20 13.70 10.74
N ASP A 800 17.45 12.60 10.79
CA ASP A 800 17.42 11.75 11.98
C ASP A 800 18.58 10.76 11.99
N VAL A 801 19.43 10.87 13.00
CA VAL A 801 20.55 9.94 13.22
C VAL A 801 20.09 8.63 13.84
N ALA A 802 18.93 8.59 14.52
CA ALA A 802 18.45 7.42 15.24
C ALA A 802 18.19 6.23 14.29
N VAL A 803 17.66 6.48 13.09
CA VAL A 803 17.45 5.41 12.07
C VAL A 803 18.76 4.69 11.71
N LEU A 804 19.88 5.40 11.70
CA LEU A 804 21.18 4.79 11.46
C LEU A 804 21.67 4.01 12.68
N GLN A 805 21.44 4.53 13.87
CA GLN A 805 21.88 3.92 15.13
C GLN A 805 21.16 2.61 15.43
N GLU A 806 19.84 2.60 15.23
CA GLU A 806 18.95 1.48 15.56
C GLU A 806 19.32 0.22 14.76
N TYR A 807 19.60 0.39 13.46
CA TYR A 807 19.83 -0.74 12.55
C TYR A 807 21.30 -0.99 12.21
N TYR A 808 22.23 -0.21 12.76
CA TYR A 808 23.66 -0.23 12.39
C TYR A 808 24.28 -1.64 12.33
N ASP A 809 24.00 -2.48 13.34
CA ASP A 809 24.56 -3.83 13.41
C ASP A 809 24.02 -4.74 12.28
N ALA A 810 22.74 -4.62 11.92
CA ALA A 810 22.15 -5.37 10.81
C ALA A 810 22.72 -4.90 9.47
N LEU A 811 22.87 -3.59 9.30
CA LEU A 811 23.44 -3.01 8.09
C LEU A 811 24.92 -3.43 7.89
N CYS A 812 25.72 -3.47 8.96
CA CYS A 812 27.10 -3.98 8.94
C CYS A 812 27.16 -5.45 8.49
N LYS A 813 26.27 -6.31 9.04
CA LYS A 813 26.22 -7.74 8.69
C LYS A 813 25.96 -8.00 7.21
N TRP A 814 25.23 -7.11 6.53
CA TRP A 814 25.03 -7.23 5.09
C TRP A 814 26.33 -7.06 4.32
N ILE A 815 27.18 -6.12 4.71
CA ILE A 815 28.49 -5.94 4.06
C ILE A 815 29.40 -7.13 4.36
N ASP A 816 29.37 -7.64 5.59
CA ASP A 816 30.11 -8.85 5.97
C ASP A 816 29.65 -10.06 5.13
N TYR A 817 28.34 -10.22 4.93
CA TYR A 817 27.75 -11.24 4.05
C TYR A 817 28.28 -11.11 2.62
N LEU A 818 28.26 -9.89 2.07
CA LEU A 818 28.75 -9.62 0.70
C LEU A 818 30.24 -9.93 0.55
N GLU A 819 31.07 -9.59 1.55
CA GLU A 819 32.52 -9.90 1.53
C GLU A 819 32.76 -11.42 1.51
N VAL A 820 32.05 -12.15 2.38
CA VAL A 820 32.17 -13.63 2.47
C VAL A 820 31.73 -14.32 1.18
N HIS A 821 30.70 -13.79 0.53
CA HIS A 821 30.12 -14.34 -0.71
C HIS A 821 30.73 -13.72 -1.98
N SER A 822 31.95 -13.19 -1.90
CA SER A 822 32.67 -12.61 -3.03
C SER A 822 34.05 -13.25 -3.23
N GLU A 823 34.44 -13.44 -4.49
CA GLU A 823 35.75 -13.99 -4.85
C GLU A 823 36.72 -12.86 -5.23
N ASN A 824 37.64 -12.52 -4.32
CA ASN A 824 38.59 -11.40 -4.49
C ASN A 824 37.89 -10.05 -4.78
N GLY A 825 36.79 -9.79 -4.07
CA GLY A 825 35.96 -8.59 -4.23
C GLY A 825 35.04 -8.61 -5.44
N LEU A 826 34.88 -9.75 -6.12
CA LEU A 826 33.97 -9.88 -7.27
C LEU A 826 32.77 -10.75 -6.89
N ARG A 827 31.56 -10.26 -7.17
CA ARG A 827 30.34 -11.08 -7.14
C ARG A 827 30.29 -11.89 -8.43
N THR A 828 30.46 -13.21 -8.30
CA THR A 828 30.54 -14.15 -9.45
C THR A 828 29.30 -15.03 -9.57
N GLU A 829 28.36 -14.91 -8.64
CA GLU A 829 27.09 -15.63 -8.68
C GLU A 829 26.20 -15.04 -9.78
N GLU A 830 25.52 -15.92 -10.52
CA GLU A 830 24.58 -15.54 -11.58
C GLU A 830 23.10 -15.61 -11.12
N ASN A 831 22.91 -15.85 -9.82
CA ASN A 831 21.60 -15.86 -9.15
C ASN A 831 21.13 -14.42 -8.87
N GLY A 832 19.83 -14.23 -8.67
CA GLY A 832 19.23 -12.91 -8.43
C GLY A 832 18.73 -12.22 -9.71
N TYR A 833 18.25 -10.99 -9.53
CA TYR A 833 17.47 -10.26 -10.54
C TYR A 833 18.34 -9.46 -11.53
N GLY A 834 19.51 -8.98 -11.09
CA GLY A 834 20.39 -8.11 -11.89
C GLY A 834 19.70 -6.80 -12.28
N ASP A 835 19.97 -6.33 -13.49
CA ASP A 835 19.29 -5.16 -14.05
C ASP A 835 17.88 -5.51 -14.56
N HIS A 836 16.97 -5.78 -13.62
CA HIS A 836 15.63 -6.28 -13.88
C HIS A 836 14.85 -5.39 -14.86
N PHE A 837 14.18 -6.01 -15.84
CA PHE A 837 13.50 -5.35 -16.96
C PHE A 837 14.35 -4.42 -17.84
N SER A 838 15.67 -4.58 -17.84
CA SER A 838 16.54 -3.91 -18.81
C SER A 838 16.27 -4.35 -20.25
N VAL A 839 16.41 -3.40 -21.18
CA VAL A 839 16.34 -3.65 -22.63
C VAL A 839 17.70 -4.12 -23.14
N GLU A 840 18.78 -3.65 -22.51
CA GLU A 840 20.16 -4.03 -22.79
C GLU A 840 20.65 -5.14 -21.85
N SER A 841 21.46 -6.06 -22.37
CA SER A 841 22.06 -7.12 -21.55
C SER A 841 23.22 -6.57 -20.72
N THR A 842 22.99 -6.33 -19.42
CA THR A 842 24.04 -6.00 -18.45
C THR A 842 24.46 -7.27 -17.66
N PRO A 843 25.76 -7.63 -17.59
CA PRO A 843 26.19 -8.80 -16.80
C PRO A 843 25.82 -8.64 -15.32
N LYS A 844 25.26 -9.68 -14.68
CA LYS A 844 24.83 -9.60 -13.27
C LYS A 844 25.99 -9.34 -12.32
N GLY A 845 27.10 -10.06 -12.48
CA GLY A 845 28.30 -9.81 -11.66
C GLY A 845 28.80 -8.35 -11.73
N LEU A 846 28.54 -7.64 -12.84
CA LEU A 846 28.86 -6.22 -12.98
C LEU A 846 27.96 -5.36 -12.10
N THR A 847 26.64 -5.55 -12.17
CA THR A 847 25.68 -4.79 -11.34
C THR A 847 25.86 -5.12 -9.87
N ASP A 848 26.03 -6.40 -9.55
CA ASP A 848 26.09 -6.90 -8.18
C ASP A 848 27.35 -6.42 -7.47
N THR A 849 28.50 -6.47 -8.15
CA THR A 849 29.75 -5.94 -7.61
C THR A 849 29.69 -4.42 -7.44
N ALA A 850 29.00 -3.71 -8.35
CA ALA A 850 28.81 -2.25 -8.23
C ALA A 850 27.93 -1.88 -7.02
N TRP A 851 26.82 -2.60 -6.82
CA TRP A 851 25.95 -2.42 -5.65
C TRP A 851 26.65 -2.79 -4.34
N SER A 852 27.43 -3.87 -4.31
CA SER A 852 28.26 -4.20 -3.15
C SER A 852 29.25 -3.11 -2.80
N ALA A 853 29.88 -2.48 -3.80
CA ALA A 853 30.74 -1.31 -3.57
C ALA A 853 29.93 -0.15 -2.98
N HIS A 854 28.78 0.18 -3.57
CA HIS A 854 27.94 1.28 -3.10
C HIS A 854 27.49 1.10 -1.64
N SER A 855 27.00 -0.09 -1.28
CA SER A 855 26.59 -0.40 0.09
C SER A 855 27.76 -0.29 1.07
N ALA A 856 28.97 -0.74 0.70
CA ALA A 856 30.16 -0.59 1.54
C ALA A 856 30.56 0.89 1.75
N ASP A 857 30.44 1.72 0.72
CA ASP A 857 30.67 3.18 0.81
C ASP A 857 29.63 3.86 1.72
N LEU A 858 28.35 3.53 1.57
CA LEU A 858 27.30 4.04 2.45
C LEU A 858 27.54 3.64 3.90
N ILE A 859 27.93 2.39 4.18
CA ILE A 859 28.22 1.95 5.55
C ILE A 859 29.47 2.63 6.11
N SER A 860 30.47 2.92 5.29
CA SER A 860 31.61 3.75 5.73
C SER A 860 31.17 5.16 6.15
N LYS A 861 30.27 5.79 5.36
CA LYS A 861 29.69 7.10 5.68
C LYS A 861 28.83 7.05 6.94
N ILE A 862 27.95 6.06 7.07
CA ILE A 862 27.13 5.84 8.27
C ILE A 862 28.02 5.65 9.50
N SER A 863 29.05 4.82 9.40
CA SER A 863 30.04 4.61 10.47
C SER A 863 30.71 5.92 10.90
N THR A 864 31.01 6.80 9.93
CA THR A 864 31.57 8.14 10.19
C THR A 864 30.58 9.03 10.94
N VAL A 865 29.32 9.10 10.50
CA VAL A 865 28.24 9.84 11.16
C VAL A 865 28.07 9.38 12.62
N LEU A 866 28.15 8.07 12.87
CA LEU A 866 28.01 7.47 14.19
C LEU A 866 29.30 7.49 15.04
N GLY A 867 30.39 8.06 14.53
CA GLY A 867 31.68 8.12 15.24
C GLY A 867 32.41 6.77 15.37
N LYS A 868 32.03 5.77 14.58
CA LYS A 868 32.61 4.41 14.50
C LYS A 868 33.84 4.41 13.58
N THR A 869 34.93 5.01 14.05
CA THR A 869 36.09 5.33 13.20
C THR A 869 36.80 4.10 12.62
N ASP A 870 36.94 3.02 13.40
CA ASP A 870 37.65 1.82 12.93
C ASP A 870 36.81 1.07 11.88
N GLU A 871 35.50 0.98 12.10
CA GLU A 871 34.52 0.44 11.16
C GLU A 871 34.45 1.28 9.88
N ALA A 872 34.43 2.61 9.99
CA ALA A 872 34.47 3.50 8.83
C ALA A 872 35.70 3.24 7.94
N ILE A 873 36.88 3.07 8.54
CA ILE A 873 38.11 2.72 7.83
C ILE A 873 38.02 1.34 7.20
N HIS A 874 37.46 0.35 7.92
CA HIS A 874 37.30 -1.00 7.39
C HIS A 874 36.37 -1.03 6.19
N TYR A 875 35.16 -0.46 6.29
CA TYR A 875 34.20 -0.47 5.19
C TYR A 875 34.64 0.39 4.01
N GLN A 876 35.44 1.43 4.23
CA GLN A 876 36.12 2.13 3.13
C GLN A 876 37.10 1.21 2.37
N GLN A 877 37.83 0.34 3.07
CA GLN A 877 38.71 -0.65 2.43
C GLN A 877 37.92 -1.72 1.67
N VAL A 878 36.76 -2.12 2.20
CA VAL A 878 35.84 -3.06 1.53
C VAL A 878 35.27 -2.43 0.25
N PHE A 879 34.85 -1.16 0.29
CA PHE A 879 34.48 -0.41 -0.91
C PHE A 879 35.61 -0.41 -1.95
N GLU A 880 36.83 -0.07 -1.54
CA GLU A 880 38.00 -0.06 -2.43
C GLU A 880 38.27 -1.45 -3.04
N GLN A 881 38.05 -2.53 -2.29
CA GLN A 881 38.20 -3.90 -2.76
C GLN A 881 37.18 -4.24 -3.86
N PHE A 882 35.90 -3.94 -3.64
CA PHE A 882 34.84 -4.15 -4.65
C PHE A 882 35.07 -3.28 -5.88
N ARG A 883 35.38 -2.00 -5.69
CA ARG A 883 35.71 -1.08 -6.79
C ARG A 883 36.88 -1.59 -7.63
N ASP A 884 37.98 -1.99 -6.99
CA ASP A 884 39.18 -2.44 -7.70
C ASP A 884 38.95 -3.78 -8.40
N ALA A 885 38.05 -4.62 -7.90
CA ALA A 885 37.62 -5.85 -8.57
C ALA A 885 36.74 -5.55 -9.78
N TRP A 886 35.77 -4.64 -9.64
CA TRP A 886 34.89 -4.19 -10.72
C TRP A 886 35.69 -3.57 -11.87
N LEU A 887 36.63 -2.66 -11.56
CA LEU A 887 37.52 -2.05 -12.55
C LEU A 887 38.38 -3.09 -13.27
N ARG A 888 38.91 -4.07 -12.53
CA ARG A 888 39.78 -5.12 -13.10
C ARG A 888 39.03 -6.06 -14.04
N GLU A 889 37.79 -6.40 -13.71
CA GLU A 889 37.01 -7.38 -14.46
C GLU A 889 36.30 -6.74 -15.67
N TYR A 890 35.72 -5.54 -15.49
CA TYR A 890 34.76 -4.98 -16.45
C TYR A 890 35.25 -3.77 -17.22
N VAL A 891 36.34 -3.10 -16.80
CA VAL A 891 36.81 -1.85 -17.40
C VAL A 891 38.15 -2.03 -18.09
N SER A 892 38.22 -1.66 -19.37
CA SER A 892 39.45 -1.67 -20.15
C SER A 892 40.41 -0.52 -19.75
N GLU A 893 41.67 -0.59 -20.17
CA GLU A 893 42.67 0.46 -19.89
C GLU A 893 42.27 1.86 -20.41
N ASP A 894 41.42 1.93 -21.43
CA ASP A 894 40.85 3.16 -21.99
C ASP A 894 39.51 3.58 -21.38
N GLY A 895 39.03 2.91 -20.32
CA GLY A 895 37.83 3.31 -19.57
C GLY A 895 36.50 2.88 -20.18
N VAL A 896 36.52 1.90 -21.08
CA VAL A 896 35.34 1.36 -21.77
C VAL A 896 34.89 0.05 -21.10
N ILE A 897 33.58 -0.15 -20.99
CA ILE A 897 32.98 -1.41 -20.54
C ILE A 897 32.48 -2.20 -21.76
N GLU A 898 32.79 -3.50 -21.83
CA GLU A 898 32.50 -4.34 -23.01
C GLU A 898 31.00 -4.42 -23.34
N CYS A 899 30.12 -4.53 -22.34
CA CYS A 899 28.67 -4.59 -22.57
C CYS A 899 28.08 -3.28 -23.09
N TYR A 900 28.78 -2.16 -22.86
CA TYR A 900 28.40 -0.81 -23.28
C TYR A 900 26.99 -0.36 -22.86
N SER A 901 26.42 -0.92 -21.78
CA SER A 901 25.04 -0.64 -21.37
C SER A 901 24.89 0.65 -20.57
N GLN A 902 23.70 1.27 -20.60
CA GLN A 902 23.38 2.47 -19.82
C GLN A 902 23.64 2.27 -18.33
N THR A 903 23.13 1.17 -17.77
CA THR A 903 23.28 0.81 -16.35
C THR A 903 24.73 0.70 -15.94
N ALA A 904 25.57 0.04 -16.73
CA ALA A 904 26.97 -0.18 -16.37
C ALA A 904 27.74 1.14 -16.19
N TYR A 905 27.55 2.11 -17.09
CA TYR A 905 28.18 3.42 -16.98
C TYR A 905 27.52 4.30 -15.93
N ALA A 906 26.19 4.29 -15.83
CA ALA A 906 25.44 5.07 -14.84
C ALA A 906 25.86 4.69 -13.41
N LEU A 907 25.88 3.38 -13.10
CA LEU A 907 26.33 2.90 -11.79
C LEU A 907 27.80 3.24 -11.53
N GLY A 908 28.69 3.01 -12.51
CA GLY A 908 30.11 3.31 -12.34
C GLY A 908 30.40 4.78 -12.07
N LEU A 909 29.61 5.70 -12.66
CA LEU A 909 29.71 7.14 -12.43
C LEU A 909 29.06 7.58 -11.11
N ALA A 910 27.87 7.06 -10.81
CA ALA A 910 27.09 7.45 -9.63
C ALA A 910 27.65 6.87 -8.32
N PHE A 911 28.26 5.68 -8.36
CA PHE A 911 28.86 5.01 -7.20
C PHE A 911 30.37 5.27 -7.08
N ASP A 912 30.89 6.26 -7.82
CA ASP A 912 32.31 6.66 -7.80
C ASP A 912 33.30 5.52 -8.02
N LEU A 913 32.96 4.59 -8.93
CA LEU A 913 33.81 3.44 -9.23
C LEU A 913 34.93 3.79 -10.22
N PHE A 914 34.67 4.70 -11.16
CA PHE A 914 35.68 5.16 -12.10
C PHE A 914 36.69 6.09 -11.43
N PRO A 915 38.00 5.86 -11.60
CA PRO A 915 39.02 6.85 -11.25
C PRO A 915 38.79 8.15 -12.01
N GLU A 916 39.15 9.29 -11.41
CA GLU A 916 38.98 10.63 -11.99
C GLU A 916 39.47 10.73 -13.44
N THR A 917 40.58 10.06 -13.78
CA THR A 917 41.15 10.06 -15.13
C THR A 917 40.30 9.36 -16.19
N MET A 918 39.35 8.53 -15.78
CA MET A 918 38.47 7.74 -16.65
C MET A 918 37.02 8.25 -16.66
N ARG A 919 36.61 9.04 -15.66
CA ARG A 919 35.22 9.52 -15.51
C ARG A 919 34.70 10.22 -16.76
N GLN A 920 35.48 11.13 -17.34
CA GLN A 920 35.10 11.84 -18.58
C GLN A 920 34.86 10.87 -19.74
N MET A 921 35.70 9.84 -19.91
CA MET A 921 35.52 8.85 -20.97
C MET A 921 34.29 7.96 -20.73
N ALA A 922 34.07 7.53 -19.49
CA ALA A 922 32.87 6.78 -19.12
C ALA A 922 31.60 7.58 -19.38
N ALA A 923 31.60 8.88 -19.06
CA ALA A 923 30.49 9.78 -19.34
C ALA A 923 30.27 9.99 -20.85
N GLU A 924 31.34 10.13 -21.63
CA GLU A 924 31.24 10.15 -23.10
C GLU A 924 30.68 8.84 -23.65
N CYS A 925 31.01 7.70 -23.05
CA CYS A 925 30.45 6.40 -23.44
C CYS A 925 28.95 6.30 -23.11
N LEU A 926 28.53 6.76 -21.92
CA LEU A 926 27.11 6.86 -21.57
C LEU A 926 26.36 7.76 -22.55
N LEU A 927 26.88 8.97 -22.82
CA LEU A 927 26.29 9.89 -23.79
C LEU A 927 26.20 9.27 -25.19
N ASN A 928 27.24 8.57 -25.64
CA ASN A 928 27.26 7.90 -26.93
C ASN A 928 26.23 6.76 -26.98
N ASN A 929 26.08 5.95 -25.92
CA ASN A 929 25.03 4.94 -25.83
C ASN A 929 23.65 5.59 -25.96
N VAL A 930 23.36 6.58 -25.11
CA VAL A 930 22.07 7.29 -25.08
C VAL A 930 21.76 7.91 -26.44
N THR A 931 22.73 8.58 -27.06
CA THR A 931 22.56 9.18 -28.39
C THR A 931 22.34 8.12 -29.48
N PHE A 932 23.07 6.99 -29.42
CA PHE A 932 22.93 5.89 -30.37
C PHE A 932 21.55 5.24 -30.28
N ASN A 933 21.05 5.06 -29.06
CA ASN A 933 19.71 4.56 -28.75
C ASN A 933 18.63 5.65 -28.83
N GLN A 934 18.90 6.77 -29.49
CA GLN A 934 17.93 7.85 -29.76
C GLN A 934 17.25 8.39 -28.49
N TYR A 935 18.00 8.48 -27.40
CA TYR A 935 17.54 8.95 -26.09
C TYR A 935 16.46 8.07 -25.44
N GLU A 936 16.36 6.79 -25.82
CA GLU A 936 15.50 5.83 -25.14
C GLU A 936 16.11 5.34 -23.82
N PHE A 937 15.26 4.95 -22.87
CA PHE A 937 15.69 4.26 -21.65
C PHE A 937 15.85 2.76 -21.93
N HIS A 938 17.06 2.26 -21.70
CA HIS A 938 17.40 0.85 -21.86
C HIS A 938 17.87 0.21 -20.54
N ALA A 939 18.12 1.03 -19.51
CA ALA A 939 18.40 0.59 -18.14
C ALA A 939 17.17 -0.06 -17.48
N GLY A 940 17.43 -1.10 -16.69
CA GLY A 940 16.47 -1.71 -15.78
C GLY A 940 16.60 -1.16 -14.36
N TYR A 941 16.00 -1.83 -13.38
CA TYR A 941 15.88 -1.33 -12.00
C TYR A 941 17.22 -0.97 -11.36
N ALA A 942 18.26 -1.75 -11.60
CA ALA A 942 19.57 -1.55 -10.99
C ALA A 942 20.22 -0.23 -11.43
N GLY A 943 19.93 0.26 -12.64
CA GLY A 943 20.51 1.50 -13.18
C GLY A 943 19.54 2.66 -13.36
N LEU A 944 18.23 2.39 -13.37
CA LEU A 944 17.18 3.29 -13.83
C LEU A 944 17.22 4.68 -13.20
N GLY A 945 17.27 4.76 -11.86
CA GLY A 945 17.29 6.01 -11.11
C GLY A 945 18.58 6.83 -11.28
N TYR A 946 19.63 6.25 -11.85
CA TYR A 946 20.97 6.85 -11.91
C TYR A 946 21.37 7.37 -13.30
N VAL A 947 20.64 7.03 -14.36
CA VAL A 947 20.99 7.44 -15.74
C VAL A 947 20.94 8.97 -15.91
N LEU A 948 19.82 9.62 -15.55
CA LEU A 948 19.68 11.07 -15.70
C LEU A 948 20.65 11.86 -14.78
N PRO A 949 20.80 11.50 -13.49
CA PRO A 949 21.81 12.12 -12.64
C PRO A 949 23.23 11.96 -13.17
N ALA A 950 23.62 10.77 -13.66
CA ALA A 950 24.97 10.53 -14.17
C ALA A 950 25.31 11.38 -15.41
N LEU A 951 24.35 11.56 -16.33
CA LEU A 951 24.49 12.48 -17.46
C LEU A 951 24.66 13.94 -16.98
N SER A 952 23.83 14.35 -16.03
CA SER A 952 23.78 15.72 -15.53
C SER A 952 25.06 16.10 -14.78
N GLU A 953 25.52 15.25 -13.85
CA GLU A 953 26.77 15.47 -13.13
C GLU A 953 28.01 15.43 -14.04
N ALA A 954 27.91 14.79 -15.21
CA ALA A 954 28.94 14.83 -16.23
C ALA A 954 28.86 16.07 -17.16
N GLY A 955 27.92 16.97 -16.94
CA GLY A 955 27.73 18.18 -17.76
C GLY A 955 26.94 17.95 -19.05
N TYR A 956 26.14 16.89 -19.13
CA TYR A 956 25.29 16.55 -20.27
C TYR A 956 23.79 16.68 -19.95
N SER A 957 23.39 17.70 -19.21
CA SER A 957 21.99 17.92 -18.82
C SER A 957 21.04 18.03 -20.03
N ASP A 958 21.48 18.59 -21.16
CA ASP A 958 20.71 18.59 -22.41
C ASP A 958 20.29 17.17 -22.84
N ALA A 959 21.18 16.18 -22.70
CA ALA A 959 20.86 14.80 -23.04
C ALA A 959 19.87 14.18 -22.03
N ALA A 960 19.97 14.54 -20.75
CA ALA A 960 19.01 14.10 -19.74
C ALA A 960 17.60 14.68 -20.01
N TYR A 961 17.50 15.96 -20.37
CA TYR A 961 16.24 16.58 -20.82
C TYR A 961 15.67 15.89 -22.05
N GLU A 962 16.50 15.60 -23.07
CA GLU A 962 16.04 14.92 -24.28
C GLU A 962 15.58 13.48 -24.00
N MET A 963 16.22 12.74 -23.07
CA MET A 963 15.74 11.43 -22.63
C MET A 963 14.39 11.53 -21.90
N LEU A 964 14.27 12.47 -20.96
CA LEU A 964 13.05 12.65 -20.18
C LEU A 964 11.86 13.09 -21.06
N CYS A 965 12.10 13.96 -22.04
CA CYS A 965 11.09 14.48 -22.96
C CYS A 965 10.83 13.55 -24.16
N ASN A 966 11.50 12.39 -24.22
CA ASN A 966 11.32 11.45 -25.32
C ASN A 966 9.94 10.78 -25.22
N THR A 967 9.29 10.56 -26.37
CA THR A 967 7.99 9.91 -26.49
C THR A 967 8.03 8.65 -27.38
N GLY A 968 9.23 8.14 -27.69
CA GLY A 968 9.40 6.86 -28.40
C GLY A 968 9.01 5.67 -27.54
N GLU A 969 8.74 4.51 -28.14
CA GLU A 969 8.16 3.32 -27.46
C GLU A 969 8.91 2.87 -26.19
N ARG A 970 10.21 3.18 -26.06
CA ARG A 970 11.05 2.84 -24.90
C ARG A 970 11.43 4.10 -24.10
N SER A 971 10.44 4.93 -23.79
CA SER A 971 10.62 6.17 -23.02
C SER A 971 9.60 6.28 -21.89
N LEU A 972 9.91 7.11 -20.89
CA LEU A 972 9.03 7.36 -19.74
C LEU A 972 7.69 8.00 -20.14
N LEU A 973 7.67 8.80 -21.22
CA LEU A 973 6.45 9.49 -21.66
C LEU A 973 5.63 8.68 -22.67
N TYR A 974 6.11 7.52 -23.14
CA TYR A 974 5.32 6.70 -24.05
C TYR A 974 4.03 6.19 -23.38
N PRO A 975 4.05 5.56 -22.18
CA PRO A 975 2.83 5.22 -21.46
C PRO A 975 1.91 6.43 -21.26
N VAL A 976 2.47 7.61 -20.96
CA VAL A 976 1.73 8.86 -20.75
C VAL A 976 0.92 9.23 -22.00
N ILE A 977 1.53 9.22 -23.19
CA ILE A 977 0.82 9.54 -24.44
C ILE A 977 -0.16 8.44 -24.88
N GLN A 978 -0.05 7.23 -24.33
CA GLN A 978 -1.05 6.16 -24.47
C GLN A 978 -2.21 6.29 -23.46
N GLY A 979 -2.17 7.26 -22.54
CA GLY A 979 -3.23 7.54 -21.58
C GLY A 979 -3.04 6.89 -20.21
N ALA A 980 -1.83 6.41 -19.89
CA ALA A 980 -1.50 5.93 -18.55
C ALA A 980 -1.57 7.07 -17.52
N THR A 981 -2.10 6.77 -16.34
CA THR A 981 -2.24 7.70 -15.21
C THR A 981 -1.43 7.27 -13.98
N THR A 982 -0.62 6.23 -14.15
CA THR A 982 0.30 5.60 -13.20
C THR A 982 1.56 5.20 -14.00
N THR A 983 2.68 4.95 -13.34
CA THR A 983 3.85 4.37 -14.00
C THR A 983 3.68 2.86 -14.13
N PRO A 984 4.09 2.23 -15.25
CA PRO A 984 3.97 0.78 -15.43
C PRO A 984 5.13 0.00 -14.78
N GLU A 985 4.99 -1.32 -14.71
CA GLU A 985 6.03 -2.26 -14.26
C GLU A 985 7.32 -2.16 -15.08
N TYR A 986 7.18 -1.99 -16.40
CA TYR A 986 8.30 -1.75 -17.30
C TYR A 986 7.89 -0.97 -18.54
N LEU A 987 8.87 -0.38 -19.24
CA LEU A 987 8.60 0.51 -20.38
C LEU A 987 7.85 -0.18 -21.52
N SER A 988 8.10 -1.47 -21.70
CA SER A 988 7.40 -2.32 -22.68
C SER A 988 6.06 -2.86 -22.16
N ALA A 989 5.53 -2.39 -21.03
CA ALA A 989 4.15 -2.69 -20.65
C ALA A 989 3.13 -2.09 -21.63
N TYR A 990 3.52 -1.02 -22.36
CA TYR A 990 2.78 -0.46 -23.48
C TYR A 990 3.59 -0.69 -24.76
N GLN A 991 3.06 -1.44 -25.73
CA GLN A 991 3.73 -1.68 -27.01
C GLN A 991 2.78 -1.51 -28.18
N GLU A 992 3.28 -0.99 -29.30
CA GLU A 992 2.56 -1.07 -30.58
C GLU A 992 3.09 -2.25 -31.41
N MET A 993 2.20 -3.16 -31.81
CA MET A 993 2.52 -4.27 -32.70
C MET A 993 1.57 -4.28 -33.89
N ASN A 994 2.08 -3.98 -35.08
CA ASN A 994 1.29 -3.94 -36.33
C ASN A 994 0.10 -2.95 -36.29
N GLY A 995 0.22 -1.84 -35.54
CA GLY A 995 -0.85 -0.85 -35.36
C GLY A 995 -1.90 -1.22 -34.32
N GLU A 996 -1.65 -2.27 -33.52
CA GLU A 996 -2.46 -2.68 -32.37
C GLU A 996 -1.66 -2.45 -31.08
N LEU A 997 -2.33 -2.04 -30.00
CA LEU A 997 -1.76 -1.91 -28.67
C LEU A 997 -1.66 -3.30 -28.03
N VAL A 998 -0.54 -3.58 -27.39
CA VAL A 998 -0.34 -4.72 -26.48
C VAL A 998 -0.07 -4.14 -25.10
N LEU A 999 -0.81 -4.64 -24.12
CA LEU A 999 -0.58 -4.36 -22.70
C LEU A 999 -0.01 -5.60 -22.04
N ASP A 1000 0.98 -5.43 -21.17
CA ASP A 1000 1.63 -6.54 -20.48
C ASP A 1000 2.10 -6.09 -19.08
N GLY A 1001 2.09 -7.02 -18.12
CA GLY A 1001 2.47 -6.76 -16.74
C GLY A 1001 1.55 -5.79 -15.98
N SER A 1002 2.03 -5.33 -14.83
CA SER A 1002 1.32 -4.32 -14.02
C SER A 1002 1.34 -2.95 -14.70
N LEU A 1003 0.19 -2.27 -14.72
CA LEU A 1003 0.09 -0.89 -15.20
C LEU A 1003 0.23 0.14 -14.06
N ASN A 1004 0.55 -0.32 -12.85
CA ASN A 1004 0.74 0.49 -11.66
C ASN A 1004 1.89 -0.03 -10.79
N HIS A 1005 3.06 0.54 -10.99
CA HIS A 1005 4.31 0.15 -10.34
C HIS A 1005 5.21 1.38 -10.21
N TYR A 1006 5.67 1.73 -9.01
CA TYR A 1006 6.37 3.00 -8.80
C TYR A 1006 7.84 3.01 -9.26
N ALA A 1007 8.45 1.86 -9.55
CA ALA A 1007 9.86 1.75 -9.92
C ALA A 1007 10.24 2.69 -11.09
N TYR A 1008 9.44 2.70 -12.16
CA TYR A 1008 9.62 3.61 -13.30
C TYR A 1008 9.27 5.07 -13.05
N GLY A 1009 8.81 5.39 -11.83
CA GLY A 1009 8.73 6.75 -11.31
C GLY A 1009 10.04 7.25 -10.68
N ALA A 1010 11.02 6.39 -10.38
CA ALA A 1010 12.28 6.80 -9.75
C ALA A 1010 13.04 7.93 -10.50
N PRO A 1011 13.11 7.93 -11.86
CA PRO A 1011 13.73 9.03 -12.59
C PRO A 1011 13.10 10.41 -12.35
N ALA A 1012 11.84 10.49 -11.90
CA ALA A 1012 11.18 11.75 -11.58
C ALA A 1012 11.85 12.50 -10.41
N GLN A 1013 12.69 11.85 -9.59
CA GLN A 1013 13.49 12.53 -8.56
C GLN A 1013 14.38 13.61 -9.17
N TRP A 1014 14.84 13.41 -10.40
CA TRP A 1014 15.66 14.36 -11.14
C TRP A 1014 14.97 15.71 -11.37
N LEU A 1015 13.63 15.74 -11.37
CA LEU A 1015 12.85 16.98 -11.43
C LEU A 1015 13.10 17.85 -10.19
N TYR A 1016 13.17 17.26 -9.00
CA TYR A 1016 13.50 18.00 -7.78
C TYR A 1016 14.99 18.33 -7.71
N THR A 1017 15.85 17.33 -7.92
CA THR A 1017 17.29 17.47 -7.64
C THR A 1017 18.03 18.26 -8.71
N ASN A 1018 17.60 18.22 -9.96
CA ASN A 1018 18.35 18.83 -11.07
C ASN A 1018 17.55 19.95 -11.75
N VAL A 1019 16.27 19.75 -12.10
CA VAL A 1019 15.47 20.82 -12.73
C VAL A 1019 15.24 21.97 -11.75
N LEU A 1020 14.71 21.68 -10.56
CA LEU A 1020 14.56 22.68 -9.50
C LEU A 1020 15.88 22.89 -8.74
N GLY A 1021 16.76 21.89 -8.74
CA GLY A 1021 18.06 21.99 -8.11
C GLY A 1021 18.04 21.84 -6.59
N ILE A 1022 16.93 21.42 -5.98
CA ILE A 1022 16.77 21.27 -4.53
C ILE A 1022 17.48 19.97 -4.11
N ARG A 1023 18.63 20.08 -3.43
CA ARG A 1023 19.45 18.91 -3.07
C ARG A 1023 19.88 18.97 -1.61
N SER A 1024 19.64 17.88 -0.88
CA SER A 1024 20.13 17.71 0.49
C SER A 1024 21.66 17.77 0.56
N ASP A 1025 22.19 18.46 1.58
CA ASP A 1025 23.59 18.42 1.94
C ASP A 1025 23.86 17.24 2.89
N LYS A 1026 24.67 16.28 2.44
CA LYS A 1026 24.99 15.05 3.19
C LYS A 1026 25.78 15.34 4.48
N GLU A 1027 26.50 16.46 4.55
CA GLU A 1027 27.24 16.88 5.75
C GLU A 1027 26.33 17.62 6.75
N ASN A 1028 25.16 18.08 6.31
CA ASN A 1028 24.17 18.83 7.10
C ASN A 1028 22.74 18.35 6.74
N PRO A 1029 22.41 17.09 7.08
CA PRO A 1029 21.22 16.40 6.59
C PRO A 1029 19.91 17.05 7.06
N GLY A 1030 18.79 16.59 6.50
CA GLY A 1030 17.47 17.11 6.87
C GLY A 1030 17.16 18.48 6.28
N PHE A 1031 17.95 18.94 5.31
CA PHE A 1031 17.90 20.29 4.75
C PHE A 1031 18.20 21.39 5.78
N LYS A 1032 19.00 21.07 6.81
CA LYS A 1032 19.54 22.09 7.72
C LYS A 1032 20.43 23.08 6.96
N HIS A 1033 21.26 22.53 6.11
CA HIS A 1033 21.84 23.21 4.96
C HIS A 1033 21.53 22.38 3.72
N PHE A 1034 21.44 23.01 2.56
CA PHE A 1034 21.14 22.35 1.29
C PHE A 1034 21.69 23.16 0.13
N SER A 1035 21.62 22.61 -1.08
CA SER A 1035 21.98 23.37 -2.29
C SER A 1035 20.77 23.59 -3.19
N ILE A 1036 20.81 24.72 -3.90
CA ILE A 1036 19.87 25.08 -4.96
C ILE A 1036 20.69 25.30 -6.23
N ARG A 1037 20.72 24.28 -7.09
CA ARG A 1037 21.46 24.29 -8.36
C ARG A 1037 20.56 23.86 -9.53
N PRO A 1038 19.65 24.73 -9.98
CA PRO A 1038 18.77 24.42 -11.11
C PRO A 1038 19.57 24.29 -12.41
N GLU A 1039 19.33 23.21 -13.14
CA GLU A 1039 19.93 22.94 -14.44
C GLU A 1039 18.92 23.32 -15.53
N VAL A 1040 19.02 24.55 -16.04
CA VAL A 1040 18.10 25.13 -17.03
C VAL A 1040 18.57 24.84 -18.46
N THR A 1041 17.62 24.61 -19.36
CA THR A 1041 17.87 24.48 -20.81
C THR A 1041 16.79 25.20 -21.59
N ASP A 1042 17.06 25.53 -22.86
CA ASP A 1042 16.08 26.17 -23.76
C ASP A 1042 14.89 25.25 -24.12
N ARG A 1043 14.86 24.02 -23.59
CA ARG A 1043 13.80 23.04 -23.85
C ARG A 1043 12.46 23.47 -23.24
N TRP A 1044 12.49 24.10 -22.07
CA TRP A 1044 11.30 24.53 -21.34
C TRP A 1044 11.34 26.03 -21.08
N SER A 1045 10.16 26.67 -21.10
CA SER A 1045 10.05 28.10 -20.81
C SER A 1045 9.99 28.39 -19.32
N TYR A 1046 9.57 27.43 -18.49
CA TYR A 1046 9.60 27.55 -17.03
C TYR A 1046 9.60 26.16 -16.37
N ALA A 1047 10.08 26.14 -15.12
CA ALA A 1047 9.76 25.11 -14.15
C ALA A 1047 9.62 25.72 -12.75
N LYS A 1048 8.75 25.17 -11.93
CA LYS A 1048 8.54 25.57 -10.54
C LYS A 1048 8.16 24.38 -9.68
N GLY A 1049 8.46 24.47 -8.40
CA GLY A 1049 8.04 23.46 -7.44
C GLY A 1049 8.54 23.75 -6.05
N ALA A 1050 8.20 22.86 -5.13
CA ALA A 1050 8.52 23.01 -3.73
C ALA A 1050 8.75 21.66 -3.05
N TYR A 1051 9.46 21.71 -1.94
CA TYR A 1051 9.62 20.61 -1.00
C TYR A 1051 9.37 21.09 0.43
N GLU A 1052 8.44 20.46 1.14
CA GLU A 1052 8.13 20.68 2.55
C GLU A 1052 9.12 19.90 3.42
N SER A 1053 10.27 20.52 3.73
CA SER A 1053 11.27 19.92 4.62
C SER A 1053 10.84 19.93 6.09
N MET A 1054 11.59 19.22 6.93
CA MET A 1054 11.39 19.27 8.39
C MET A 1054 11.53 20.68 8.98
N TYR A 1055 12.22 21.59 8.29
CA TYR A 1055 12.36 23.00 8.68
C TYR A 1055 11.30 23.92 8.06
N GLY A 1056 10.56 23.44 7.05
CA GLY A 1056 9.54 24.19 6.32
C GLY A 1056 9.75 24.17 4.80
N ARG A 1057 8.90 24.90 4.10
CA ARG A 1057 8.86 24.97 2.63
C ARG A 1057 10.14 25.54 2.02
N ILE A 1058 10.74 24.76 1.12
CA ILE A 1058 11.77 25.18 0.15
C ILE A 1058 11.07 25.32 -1.20
N GLU A 1059 11.16 26.49 -1.83
CA GLU A 1059 10.51 26.74 -3.12
C GLU A 1059 11.54 27.22 -4.14
N VAL A 1060 11.45 26.70 -5.37
CA VAL A 1060 12.28 27.16 -6.49
C VAL A 1060 11.42 27.28 -7.73
N SER A 1061 11.54 28.39 -8.44
CA SER A 1061 11.05 28.52 -9.81
C SER A 1061 12.05 29.25 -10.68
N TRP A 1062 12.07 28.91 -11.97
CA TRP A 1062 12.76 29.67 -12.99
C TRP A 1062 11.88 29.84 -14.22
N GLU A 1063 12.02 30.98 -14.90
CA GLU A 1063 11.30 31.32 -16.13
C GLU A 1063 12.26 31.97 -17.14
N HIS A 1064 12.13 31.59 -18.41
CA HIS A 1064 12.93 32.13 -19.50
C HIS A 1064 12.46 33.54 -19.89
N GLU A 1065 13.41 34.47 -19.95
CA GLU A 1065 13.21 35.88 -20.29
C GLU A 1065 13.88 36.23 -21.64
N GLU A 1066 13.72 37.45 -22.16
CA GLU A 1066 14.33 37.83 -23.46
C GLU A 1066 15.86 37.72 -23.47
N ASP A 1067 16.53 37.99 -22.34
CA ASP A 1067 17.99 38.08 -22.22
C ASP A 1067 18.56 37.10 -21.14
N GLY A 1068 17.80 36.09 -20.68
CA GLY A 1068 18.27 35.18 -19.62
C GLY A 1068 17.15 34.44 -18.89
N TYR A 1069 17.25 34.32 -17.57
CA TYR A 1069 16.28 33.63 -16.73
C TYR A 1069 15.97 34.45 -15.47
N SER A 1070 14.70 34.49 -15.07
CA SER A 1070 14.28 34.94 -13.75
C SER A 1070 14.18 33.75 -12.81
N TYR A 1071 14.54 33.93 -11.53
CA TYR A 1071 14.47 32.89 -10.51
C TYR A 1071 13.74 33.42 -9.27
N HIS A 1072 12.91 32.59 -8.66
CA HIS A 1072 12.34 32.82 -7.34
C HIS A 1072 12.75 31.67 -6.42
N ILE A 1073 13.23 32.00 -5.22
CA ILE A 1073 13.73 31.05 -4.24
C ILE A 1073 13.17 31.40 -2.86
N ARG A 1074 12.64 30.39 -2.15
CA ARG A 1074 12.27 30.47 -0.74
C ARG A 1074 13.09 29.48 0.08
N ILE A 1075 13.72 29.98 1.15
CA ILE A 1075 14.50 29.19 2.11
C ILE A 1075 13.81 29.31 3.49
N PRO A 1076 13.44 28.20 4.15
CA PRO A 1076 12.73 28.24 5.42
C PRO A 1076 13.60 28.82 6.55
N ALA A 1077 12.98 29.36 7.61
CA ALA A 1077 13.76 29.92 8.71
C ALA A 1077 14.58 28.82 9.42
N ASN A 1078 15.69 29.23 10.05
CA ASN A 1078 16.64 28.32 10.69
C ASN A 1078 17.46 27.43 9.73
N THR A 1079 17.41 27.65 8.42
CA THR A 1079 18.26 26.95 7.44
C THR A 1079 19.10 27.92 6.60
N THR A 1080 20.03 27.37 5.84
CA THR A 1080 20.88 28.08 4.87
C THR A 1080 20.97 27.27 3.58
N ALA A 1081 21.30 27.93 2.46
CA ALA A 1081 21.55 27.23 1.21
C ALA A 1081 22.72 27.81 0.41
N THR A 1082 23.51 26.91 -0.20
CA THR A 1082 24.41 27.25 -1.30
C THR A 1082 23.60 27.33 -2.60
N VAL A 1083 23.56 28.51 -3.21
CA VAL A 1083 22.79 28.77 -4.43
C VAL A 1083 23.73 28.97 -5.62
N GLU A 1084 23.54 28.17 -6.66
CA GLU A 1084 24.33 28.17 -7.89
C GLU A 1084 23.39 28.32 -9.09
N LEU A 1085 23.21 29.56 -9.55
CA LEU A 1085 22.35 29.88 -10.70
C LEU A 1085 23.18 30.02 -11.98
N PRO A 1086 22.71 29.49 -13.13
CA PRO A 1086 23.32 29.69 -14.43
C PRO A 1086 23.66 31.16 -14.72
N GLY A 1087 24.93 31.42 -15.08
CA GLY A 1087 25.42 32.77 -15.40
C GLY A 1087 25.75 33.66 -14.20
N MET A 1088 25.58 33.18 -12.97
CA MET A 1088 25.83 33.95 -11.74
C MET A 1088 26.98 33.34 -10.90
N GLU A 1089 27.56 34.14 -10.00
CA GLU A 1089 28.49 33.62 -9.00
C GLU A 1089 27.72 32.83 -7.93
N SER A 1090 28.34 31.78 -7.38
CA SER A 1090 27.78 31.00 -6.26
C SER A 1090 27.57 31.90 -5.03
N MET A 1091 26.44 31.71 -4.34
CA MET A 1091 26.00 32.51 -3.20
C MET A 1091 25.67 31.64 -2.00
N GLU A 1092 25.97 32.15 -0.79
CA GLU A 1092 25.51 31.57 0.47
C GLU A 1092 24.35 32.42 0.99
N LEU A 1093 23.15 31.84 1.04
CA LEU A 1093 21.93 32.52 1.46
C LEU A 1093 21.43 31.97 2.80
N GLY A 1094 20.88 32.86 3.62
CA GLY A 1094 20.08 32.48 4.78
C GLY A 1094 18.62 32.24 4.38
N SER A 1095 17.77 32.12 5.39
CA SER A 1095 16.32 32.03 5.19
C SER A 1095 15.70 33.28 4.55
N GLY A 1096 14.53 33.11 3.94
CA GLY A 1096 13.74 34.18 3.34
C GLY A 1096 13.41 33.93 1.87
N GLU A 1097 12.84 34.96 1.25
CA GLU A 1097 12.47 34.96 -0.18
C GLU A 1097 13.46 35.80 -0.98
N TYR A 1098 13.84 35.31 -2.16
CA TYR A 1098 14.85 35.89 -3.03
C TYR A 1098 14.40 35.81 -4.49
N ASP A 1099 14.53 36.94 -5.20
CA ASP A 1099 14.31 37.02 -6.65
C ASP A 1099 15.62 37.38 -7.36
N PHE A 1100 15.96 36.64 -8.41
CA PHE A 1100 17.15 36.86 -9.23
C PHE A 1100 16.78 37.00 -10.71
N ILE A 1101 17.64 37.68 -11.46
CA ILE A 1101 17.56 37.76 -12.93
C ILE A 1101 18.99 37.58 -13.44
N SER A 1102 19.23 36.55 -14.26
CA SER A 1102 20.49 36.37 -14.96
C SER A 1102 20.51 37.19 -16.25
N GLU A 1103 21.64 37.84 -16.55
CA GLU A 1103 21.91 38.55 -17.82
C GLU A 1103 22.65 37.70 -18.85
#